data_AF-A0A1V4ASA5-F1
#
_entry.id   AF-A0A1V4ASA5-F1
#
_cell.length_a   1.000
_cell.length_b   1.000
_cell.length_c   1.000
_cell.angle_alpha   90.00
_cell.angle_beta   90.00
_cell.angle_gamma   90.00
#
_symmetry.space_group_name_H-M   'P 1'
#
loop_
_entity.id
_entity.type
_entity.pdbx_description
1 polymer ?
#
loop_
_entity_poly.entity_id
_entity_poly.type
_entity_poly.pdbx_seq_one_letter_code
_entity_poly.pdbx_strand_id
1 'polypeptide(L)'
;MDRYICIHGHFYQPPRENPWLEAIELQDSALPYHDWNERITAECYSRNTASRILDGEGRIREIVSNYARISFNFGPTLLSWMEKYAPAIYRAILDADRKSMEWRSGHGNAIAQIYNHVIMPLANTRDKRTQVLWGIRDFEHRFRRFPEGMWLSETAADIESLDILAEHGIQFTILAPHQASRVRRIGTEKWRDVSGGQIDPTRAYVCKLPSGKTLNIFFYDGPISRAVAFEKLLTRGEDFAGRLLSGFSDKRKWPQLLHIATDGESYGHHHRFGDMSLAFALHDIESRRLARLTNYGEYLEKHPPMHEVEIFPHSSWSCMHGVKRWKYNCGCNSGGHPDWNQEWRTPLRDAFDWLRDQLMIKYGQKAKGYLKDPWQARDEYITLLLNRSEDQVNKFFERHVTRTLSAKETIFVLELLEIQRNTLLMYTSCGWFFDELSGIETIQIMQYAGRAIQLSEKVFGYSIENVFLDKLAQAKSNIAEQKDGAHIYERFVKPAKIDVKKVGVHYAVSSVFEDYPENTGIYCYTVTREDYHREESGKIKIAVGRASIRSEIIRETERLCFCVLHLGNHDFSGGVHTFLGDDAYTLMKNEIMTLFERGAFLDLIRLMDNHFGMHNYSLKHLFKDEQRKIVNQVISSTIEEFEETYRRMYENNRLLMGFLRETGMPIPRVFYTAAEFTLNQDLKKACEEEKDPRRTQSILLDMKKWNIPMDTADHEFAIRRRIEMLIDELRKHPADFSLLQKIERKLQLFPALPFKIDLWHVQNVYYDMAKTTYKEFLIKAKAGDTDAALWTEKFKQIGHRLFFNIAAVLPEA
;
A
#
# COMPACT_ATOMS: atom_id res chain seq x y z
N MET A 1 -11.92 -17.14 -37.84
CA MET A 1 -12.33 -15.77 -37.49
C MET A 1 -11.49 -15.32 -36.32
N ASP A 2 -11.00 -14.09 -36.34
CA ASP A 2 -10.05 -13.63 -35.32
C ASP A 2 -10.77 -13.38 -33.98
N ARG A 3 -10.32 -14.10 -32.95
CA ARG A 3 -10.81 -14.00 -31.56
C ARG A 3 -9.69 -13.45 -30.71
N TYR A 4 -9.94 -12.33 -30.04
CA TYR A 4 -9.00 -11.64 -29.17
C TYR A 4 -9.53 -11.61 -27.74
N ILE A 5 -8.65 -11.75 -26.76
CA ILE A 5 -8.97 -11.62 -25.33
C ILE A 5 -8.09 -10.53 -24.71
N CYS A 6 -8.71 -9.62 -23.96
CA CYS A 6 -8.02 -8.63 -23.13
C CYS A 6 -8.68 -8.61 -21.74
N ILE A 7 -7.93 -8.94 -20.69
CA ILE A 7 -8.40 -8.79 -19.31
C ILE A 7 -7.81 -7.50 -18.77
N HIS A 8 -8.62 -6.67 -18.11
CA HIS A 8 -8.15 -5.46 -17.45
C HIS A 8 -8.31 -5.57 -15.93
N GLY A 9 -7.19 -5.42 -15.21
CA GLY A 9 -7.19 -5.30 -13.74
C GLY A 9 -6.90 -3.87 -13.29
N HIS A 10 -7.83 -3.31 -12.52
CA HIS A 10 -7.67 -2.01 -11.85
C HIS A 10 -7.08 -2.22 -10.46
N PHE A 11 -5.78 -1.99 -10.26
CA PHE A 11 -5.11 -2.21 -8.97
C PHE A 11 -4.92 -0.90 -8.22
N TYR A 12 -5.50 -0.79 -7.03
CA TYR A 12 -5.52 0.48 -6.31
C TYR A 12 -5.71 0.28 -4.80
N GLN A 13 -5.01 1.12 -4.03
CA GLN A 13 -5.29 1.36 -2.62
C GLN A 13 -5.46 2.86 -2.41
N PRO A 14 -6.41 3.29 -1.56
CA PRO A 14 -6.52 4.69 -1.19
C PRO A 14 -5.19 5.22 -0.65
N PRO A 15 -4.90 6.52 -0.83
CA PRO A 15 -3.88 7.19 -0.03
C PRO A 15 -4.19 6.92 1.45
N ARG A 16 -3.22 6.37 2.17
CA ARG A 16 -3.32 5.99 3.60
C ARG A 16 -2.26 6.70 4.44
N GLU A 17 -1.43 7.50 3.79
CA GLU A 17 -0.34 8.22 4.42
C GLU A 17 -0.89 9.30 5.35
N ASN A 18 -0.35 9.35 6.57
CA ASN A 18 -0.55 10.47 7.47
C ASN A 18 -0.06 11.76 6.76
N PRO A 19 -0.92 12.79 6.54
CA PRO A 19 -0.57 13.97 5.73
C PRO A 19 0.58 14.81 6.26
N TRP A 20 0.96 14.61 7.52
CA TRP A 20 2.08 15.30 8.16
C TRP A 20 3.37 14.51 8.11
N LEU A 21 3.31 13.18 8.02
CA LEU A 21 4.47 12.30 7.99
C LEU A 21 4.82 11.80 6.58
N GLU A 22 3.87 11.84 5.63
CA GLU A 22 3.96 11.16 4.32
C GLU A 22 4.34 9.68 4.45
N ALA A 23 3.80 9.03 5.48
CA ALA A 23 3.99 7.62 5.74
C ALA A 23 2.70 6.99 6.26
N ILE A 24 2.54 5.70 5.97
CA ILE A 24 1.48 4.88 6.56
C ILE A 24 2.03 4.39 7.89
N GLU A 25 1.37 4.73 8.98
CA GLU A 25 1.69 4.18 10.31
C GLU A 25 1.06 2.79 10.46
N LEU A 26 1.56 1.96 11.38
CA LEU A 26 1.02 0.63 11.69
C LEU A 26 -0.53 0.59 11.80
N GLN A 27 -1.11 -0.42 11.15
CA GLN A 27 -2.56 -0.67 11.14
C GLN A 27 -2.86 -2.06 11.70
N ASP A 28 -3.40 -2.14 12.92
CA ASP A 28 -3.66 -3.42 13.61
C ASP A 28 -4.55 -4.39 12.83
N SER A 29 -5.47 -3.88 12.00
CA SER A 29 -6.35 -4.71 11.18
C SER A 29 -5.64 -5.40 10.00
N ALA A 30 -4.37 -5.06 9.73
CA ALA A 30 -3.54 -5.67 8.70
C ALA A 30 -2.65 -6.81 9.20
N LEU A 31 -2.67 -7.14 10.50
CA LEU A 31 -1.83 -8.20 11.07
C LEU A 31 -1.89 -9.52 10.28
N PRO A 32 -0.75 -10.21 10.09
CA PRO A 32 0.58 -9.93 10.68
C PRO A 32 1.41 -8.88 9.93
N TYR A 33 0.86 -8.23 8.90
CA TYR A 33 1.55 -7.20 8.13
C TYR A 33 1.50 -5.83 8.83
N HIS A 34 2.43 -4.94 8.47
CA HIS A 34 2.52 -3.59 9.00
C HIS A 34 1.28 -2.75 8.67
N ASP A 35 0.81 -2.82 7.43
CA ASP A 35 -0.33 -2.06 6.94
C ASP A 35 -1.07 -2.79 5.81
N TRP A 36 -2.22 -2.25 5.41
CA TRP A 36 -3.05 -2.86 4.36
C TRP A 36 -2.37 -2.90 2.98
N ASN A 37 -1.47 -1.95 2.66
CA ASN A 37 -0.73 -1.99 1.40
C ASN A 37 0.24 -3.18 1.39
N GLU A 38 0.95 -3.41 2.50
CA GLU A 38 1.85 -4.57 2.62
C GLU A 38 1.06 -5.88 2.53
N ARG A 39 -0.06 -5.99 3.26
CA ARG A 39 -0.91 -7.18 3.24
C ARG A 39 -1.40 -7.51 1.83
N ILE A 40 -2.00 -6.55 1.13
CA ILE A 40 -2.56 -6.77 -0.20
C ILE A 40 -1.44 -6.98 -1.24
N THR A 41 -0.27 -6.37 -1.03
CA THR A 41 0.93 -6.68 -1.82
C THR A 41 1.30 -8.15 -1.69
N ALA A 42 1.33 -8.70 -0.48
CA ALA A 42 1.65 -10.10 -0.24
C ALA A 42 0.56 -11.06 -0.77
N GLU A 43 -0.70 -10.67 -0.69
CA GLU A 43 -1.85 -11.53 -1.05
C GLU A 43 -2.24 -11.44 -2.54
N CYS A 44 -1.92 -10.35 -3.23
CA CYS A 44 -2.35 -10.09 -4.61
C CYS A 44 -1.23 -9.58 -5.52
N TYR A 45 -0.64 -8.42 -5.22
CA TYR A 45 0.20 -7.73 -6.20
C TYR A 45 1.48 -8.51 -6.50
N SER A 46 2.17 -9.00 -5.47
CA SER A 46 3.33 -9.89 -5.64
C SER A 46 2.94 -11.17 -6.38
N ARG A 47 1.81 -11.80 -6.02
CA ARG A 47 1.35 -13.06 -6.63
C ARG A 47 1.17 -12.95 -8.14
N ASN A 48 0.65 -11.83 -8.62
CA ASN A 48 0.47 -11.60 -10.06
C ASN A 48 1.77 -11.30 -10.81
N THR A 49 2.85 -10.88 -10.14
CA THR A 49 4.18 -10.78 -10.78
C THR A 49 4.79 -12.15 -11.08
N ALA A 50 4.44 -13.16 -10.26
CA ALA A 50 4.99 -14.51 -10.32
C ALA A 50 3.93 -15.53 -9.86
N SER A 51 3.01 -15.86 -10.74
CA SER A 51 1.93 -16.82 -10.48
C SER A 51 2.30 -18.22 -10.96
N ARG A 52 1.84 -19.24 -10.23
CA ARG A 52 2.20 -20.65 -10.46
C ARG A 52 1.20 -21.30 -11.40
N ILE A 53 1.73 -22.02 -12.39
CA ILE A 53 0.97 -23.00 -13.16
C ILE A 53 1.36 -24.39 -12.65
N LEU A 54 0.37 -25.14 -12.18
CA LEU A 54 0.56 -26.48 -11.62
C LEU A 54 0.32 -27.57 -12.69
N ASP A 55 0.96 -28.73 -12.51
CA ASP A 55 0.64 -29.95 -13.24
C ASP A 55 -0.49 -30.76 -12.55
N GLY A 56 -0.87 -31.91 -13.14
CA GLY A 56 -1.94 -32.76 -12.63
C GLY A 56 -1.68 -33.40 -11.25
N GLU A 57 -0.43 -33.35 -10.76
CA GLU A 57 -0.04 -33.81 -9.42
C GLU A 57 0.09 -32.65 -8.42
N GLY A 58 -0.27 -31.42 -8.83
CA GLY A 58 -0.16 -30.22 -8.00
C GLY A 58 1.26 -29.66 -7.88
N ARG A 59 2.18 -30.08 -8.76
CA ARG A 59 3.57 -29.58 -8.79
C ARG A 59 3.69 -28.36 -9.69
N ILE A 60 4.50 -27.38 -9.31
CA ILE A 60 4.79 -26.19 -10.08
C ILE A 60 5.55 -26.57 -11.35
N ARG A 61 4.91 -26.36 -12.49
CA ARG A 61 5.48 -26.56 -13.81
C ARG A 61 6.14 -25.29 -14.33
N GLU A 62 5.48 -24.15 -14.10
CA GLU A 62 5.94 -22.85 -14.59
C GLU A 62 5.54 -21.74 -13.61
N ILE A 63 6.35 -20.69 -13.55
CA ILE A 63 6.01 -19.42 -12.90
C ILE A 63 5.98 -18.32 -13.97
N VAL A 64 4.87 -17.61 -14.06
CA VAL A 64 4.58 -16.59 -15.09
C VAL A 64 4.13 -15.26 -14.48
N SER A 65 4.34 -14.16 -15.19
CA SER A 65 3.77 -12.86 -14.84
C SER A 65 2.40 -12.70 -15.50
N ASN A 66 1.37 -12.50 -14.69
CA ASN A 66 0.03 -12.16 -15.19
C ASN A 66 0.03 -10.76 -15.80
N TYR A 67 0.73 -9.80 -15.20
CA TYR A 67 0.86 -8.42 -15.70
C TYR A 67 1.41 -8.37 -17.13
N ALA A 68 2.32 -9.27 -17.51
CA ALA A 68 2.84 -9.31 -18.87
C ALA A 68 1.81 -9.82 -19.90
N ARG A 69 0.69 -10.38 -19.45
CA ARG A 69 -0.34 -11.04 -20.27
C ARG A 69 -1.70 -10.35 -20.24
N ILE A 70 -1.99 -9.51 -19.24
CA ILE A 70 -3.24 -8.76 -19.10
C ILE A 70 -2.98 -7.25 -19.19
N SER A 71 -3.98 -6.47 -19.60
CA SER A 71 -3.95 -5.02 -19.41
C SER A 71 -4.16 -4.69 -17.93
N PHE A 72 -3.53 -3.61 -17.44
CA PHE A 72 -3.68 -3.19 -16.06
C PHE A 72 -3.47 -1.69 -15.89
N ASN A 73 -3.95 -1.15 -14.78
CA ASN A 73 -3.45 0.11 -14.25
C ASN A 73 -3.10 -0.09 -12.77
N PHE A 74 -2.15 0.70 -12.27
CA PHE A 74 -1.88 0.83 -10.84
C PHE A 74 -2.10 2.29 -10.42
N GLY A 75 -2.70 2.49 -9.24
CA GLY A 75 -2.81 3.82 -8.64
C GLY A 75 -1.45 4.45 -8.34
N PRO A 76 -1.22 5.75 -8.64
CA PRO A 76 0.06 6.42 -8.38
C PRO A 76 0.53 6.39 -6.92
N THR A 77 -0.40 6.49 -5.96
CA THR A 77 -0.08 6.40 -4.52
C THR A 77 0.45 5.02 -4.15
N LEU A 78 -0.20 3.95 -4.65
CA LEU A 78 0.26 2.58 -4.45
C LEU A 78 1.63 2.34 -5.10
N LEU A 79 1.87 2.83 -6.31
CA LEU A 79 3.19 2.72 -6.96
C LEU A 79 4.28 3.46 -6.19
N SER A 80 3.97 4.65 -5.65
CA SER A 80 4.91 5.41 -4.81
C SER A 80 5.26 4.65 -3.53
N TRP A 81 4.27 4.02 -2.89
CA TRP A 81 4.49 3.16 -1.73
C TRP A 81 5.35 1.93 -2.10
N MET A 82 5.03 1.24 -3.20
CA MET A 82 5.77 0.05 -3.63
C MET A 82 7.21 0.36 -4.01
N GLU A 83 7.47 1.52 -4.63
CA GLU A 83 8.82 1.93 -4.99
C GLU A 83 9.74 1.99 -3.76
N LYS A 84 9.21 2.42 -2.61
CA LYS A 84 9.95 2.51 -1.34
C LYS A 84 9.96 1.20 -0.55
N TYR A 85 8.80 0.56 -0.39
CA TYR A 85 8.61 -0.55 0.55
C TYR A 85 8.59 -1.95 -0.12
N ALA A 86 8.36 -2.03 -1.42
CA ALA A 86 8.35 -3.28 -2.19
C ALA A 86 9.08 -3.15 -3.55
N PRO A 87 10.34 -2.66 -3.60
CA PRO A 87 11.00 -2.24 -4.85
C PRO A 87 11.17 -3.36 -5.87
N ALA A 88 11.29 -4.62 -5.44
CA ALA A 88 11.37 -5.76 -6.34
C ALA A 88 10.04 -6.00 -7.08
N ILE A 89 8.91 -5.88 -6.37
CA ILE A 89 7.56 -6.02 -6.95
C ILE A 89 7.27 -4.84 -7.89
N TYR A 90 7.61 -3.63 -7.45
CA TYR A 90 7.51 -2.42 -8.26
C TYR A 90 8.22 -2.59 -9.63
N ARG A 91 9.49 -3.02 -9.61
CA ARG A 91 10.26 -3.27 -10.83
C ARG A 91 9.64 -4.36 -11.69
N ALA A 92 9.17 -5.47 -11.09
CA ALA A 92 8.53 -6.55 -11.82
C ALA A 92 7.24 -6.11 -12.56
N ILE A 93 6.49 -5.15 -12.02
CA ILE A 93 5.32 -4.55 -12.67
C ILE A 93 5.75 -3.73 -13.91
N LEU A 94 6.79 -2.89 -13.78
CA LEU A 94 7.32 -2.11 -14.90
C LEU A 94 7.90 -3.01 -16.01
N ASP A 95 8.62 -4.06 -15.60
CA ASP A 95 9.21 -5.04 -16.51
C ASP A 95 8.15 -5.82 -17.28
N ALA A 96 7.01 -6.10 -16.64
CA ALA A 96 5.87 -6.74 -17.29
C ALA A 96 5.29 -5.88 -18.41
N ASP A 97 5.19 -4.56 -18.23
CA ASP A 97 4.75 -3.65 -19.30
C ASP A 97 5.74 -3.64 -20.47
N ARG A 98 7.04 -3.49 -20.18
CA ARG A 98 8.10 -3.55 -21.21
C ARG A 98 8.09 -4.85 -21.99
N LYS A 99 7.95 -5.98 -21.30
CA LYS A 99 7.83 -7.31 -21.92
C LYS A 99 6.58 -7.44 -22.78
N SER A 100 5.47 -6.83 -22.36
CA SER A 100 4.24 -6.83 -23.17
C SER A 100 4.40 -6.04 -24.46
N MET A 101 5.17 -4.93 -24.47
CA MET A 101 5.45 -4.18 -25.70
C MET A 101 6.18 -5.04 -26.75
N GLU A 102 7.13 -5.86 -26.31
CA GLU A 102 7.83 -6.83 -27.19
C GLU A 102 6.86 -7.83 -27.83
N TRP A 103 5.78 -8.18 -27.12
CA TRP A 103 4.80 -9.18 -27.54
C TRP A 103 3.59 -8.61 -28.29
N ARG A 104 3.38 -7.29 -28.23
CA ARG A 104 2.12 -6.64 -28.61
C ARG A 104 2.35 -5.48 -29.57
N SER A 105 3.21 -5.69 -30.56
CA SER A 105 3.44 -4.72 -31.65
C SER A 105 3.92 -3.33 -31.16
N GLY A 106 4.62 -3.27 -30.01
CA GLY A 106 5.07 -2.02 -29.38
C GLY A 106 4.10 -1.42 -28.36
N HIS A 107 2.89 -1.96 -28.20
CA HIS A 107 1.89 -1.49 -27.24
C HIS A 107 2.06 -2.13 -25.86
N GLY A 108 2.08 -1.33 -24.80
CA GLY A 108 2.21 -1.85 -23.44
C GLY A 108 0.86 -2.16 -22.79
N ASN A 109 0.87 -3.10 -21.84
CA ASN A 109 -0.30 -3.50 -21.08
C ASN A 109 -0.75 -2.48 -20.02
N ALA A 110 0.20 -1.69 -19.49
CA ALA A 110 -0.07 -0.67 -18.49
C ALA A 110 -0.76 0.54 -19.12
N ILE A 111 -1.77 1.07 -18.43
CA ILE A 111 -2.39 2.37 -18.76
C ILE A 111 -2.30 3.30 -17.55
N ALA A 112 -2.40 4.61 -17.80
CA ALA A 112 -2.40 5.60 -16.72
C ALA A 112 -3.72 5.56 -15.92
N GLN A 113 -3.72 6.21 -14.77
CA GLN A 113 -4.91 6.45 -13.96
C GLN A 113 -4.99 7.95 -13.62
N ILE A 114 -6.21 8.44 -13.40
CA ILE A 114 -6.44 9.69 -12.65
C ILE A 114 -5.69 9.64 -11.31
N TYR A 115 -4.87 10.67 -11.06
CA TYR A 115 -3.80 10.61 -10.06
C TYR A 115 -4.25 10.32 -8.63
N ASN A 116 -5.18 11.09 -8.08
CA ASN A 116 -5.72 10.93 -6.71
C ASN A 116 -6.99 10.08 -6.67
N HIS A 117 -7.32 9.36 -7.74
CA HIS A 117 -8.54 8.55 -7.82
C HIS A 117 -9.83 9.35 -7.50
N VAL A 118 -9.90 10.61 -7.94
CA VAL A 118 -11.09 11.46 -7.77
C VAL A 118 -12.19 11.07 -8.77
N ILE A 119 -13.45 11.25 -8.36
CA ILE A 119 -14.60 11.15 -9.26
C ILE A 119 -14.61 12.38 -10.17
N MET A 120 -14.04 12.23 -11.36
CA MET A 120 -13.83 13.32 -12.32
C MET A 120 -15.10 14.13 -12.58
N PRO A 121 -16.29 13.54 -12.82
CA PRO A 121 -17.51 14.32 -13.08
C PRO A 121 -18.02 15.17 -11.91
N LEU A 122 -17.43 15.03 -10.72
CA LEU A 122 -17.73 15.83 -9.54
C LEU A 122 -16.62 16.83 -9.19
N ALA A 123 -15.52 16.85 -9.94
CA ALA A 123 -14.44 17.80 -9.79
C ALA A 123 -14.65 19.03 -10.69
N ASN A 124 -14.10 20.18 -10.30
CA ASN A 124 -14.07 21.35 -11.18
C ASN A 124 -13.09 21.13 -12.35
N THR A 125 -13.23 21.92 -13.43
CA THR A 125 -12.42 21.80 -14.65
C THR A 125 -10.91 21.86 -14.40
N ARG A 126 -10.47 22.72 -13.47
CA ARG A 126 -9.03 22.90 -13.20
C ARG A 126 -8.44 21.66 -12.55
N ASP A 127 -9.13 21.12 -11.56
CA ASP A 127 -8.72 19.90 -10.88
C ASP A 127 -8.81 18.70 -11.82
N LYS A 128 -9.85 18.60 -12.68
CA LYS A 128 -9.90 17.59 -13.76
C LYS A 128 -8.62 17.59 -14.61
N ARG A 129 -8.22 18.76 -15.13
CA ARG A 129 -7.01 18.91 -15.95
C ARG A 129 -5.75 18.48 -15.23
N THR A 130 -5.60 18.87 -13.97
CA THR A 130 -4.49 18.41 -13.14
C THR A 130 -4.44 16.90 -13.03
N GLN A 131 -5.56 16.29 -12.70
CA GLN A 131 -5.61 14.88 -12.37
C GLN A 131 -5.19 14.02 -13.55
N VAL A 132 -5.53 14.47 -14.76
CA VAL A 132 -5.06 13.90 -16.03
C VAL A 132 -3.57 14.15 -16.21
N LEU A 133 -3.12 15.40 -16.08
CA LEU A 133 -1.70 15.75 -16.26
C LEU A 133 -0.79 15.01 -15.28
N TRP A 134 -1.12 14.99 -13.99
CA TRP A 134 -0.36 14.30 -12.95
C TRP A 134 -0.35 12.79 -13.20
N GLY A 135 -1.49 12.21 -13.61
CA GLY A 135 -1.57 10.80 -13.99
C GLY A 135 -0.65 10.45 -15.16
N ILE A 136 -0.58 11.31 -16.19
CA ILE A 136 0.34 11.16 -17.32
C ILE A 136 1.79 11.25 -16.85
N ARG A 137 2.14 12.29 -16.07
CA ARG A 137 3.53 12.51 -15.63
C ARG A 137 4.04 11.42 -14.70
N ASP A 138 3.20 10.91 -13.80
CA ASP A 138 3.54 9.75 -12.98
C ASP A 138 3.79 8.52 -13.87
N PHE A 139 2.90 8.26 -14.83
CA PHE A 139 3.07 7.14 -15.75
C PHE A 139 4.36 7.24 -16.56
N GLU A 140 4.65 8.39 -17.17
CA GLU A 140 5.87 8.62 -17.95
C GLU A 140 7.13 8.48 -17.09
N HIS A 141 7.10 8.98 -15.85
CA HIS A 141 8.20 8.84 -14.91
C HIS A 141 8.54 7.38 -14.63
N ARG A 142 7.52 6.52 -14.48
CA ARG A 142 7.69 5.13 -14.07
C ARG A 142 7.91 4.20 -15.27
N PHE A 143 6.99 4.21 -16.23
CA PHE A 143 6.97 3.30 -17.37
C PHE A 143 7.81 3.79 -18.57
N ARG A 144 8.34 5.01 -18.52
CA ARG A 144 9.25 5.58 -19.54
C ARG A 144 8.67 5.64 -20.95
N ARG A 145 7.35 5.74 -21.06
CA ARG A 145 6.60 5.97 -22.31
C ARG A 145 5.33 6.76 -22.02
N PHE A 146 4.73 7.33 -23.07
CA PHE A 146 3.44 8.00 -22.96
C PHE A 146 2.30 6.96 -22.78
N PRO A 147 1.31 7.21 -21.89
CA PRO A 147 0.17 6.32 -21.73
C PRO A 147 -0.85 6.48 -22.87
N GLU A 148 -1.13 5.39 -23.59
CA GLU A 148 -2.15 5.39 -24.65
C GLU A 148 -3.58 5.43 -24.09
N GLY A 149 -3.79 4.82 -22.92
CA GLY A 149 -5.07 4.77 -22.24
C GLY A 149 -5.03 5.41 -20.86
N MET A 150 -6.19 5.79 -20.35
CA MET A 150 -6.34 6.25 -18.96
C MET A 150 -7.59 5.68 -18.30
N TRP A 151 -7.41 5.08 -17.13
CA TRP A 151 -8.49 4.65 -16.23
C TRP A 151 -9.07 5.84 -15.47
N LEU A 152 -10.37 6.06 -15.64
CA LEU A 152 -11.14 7.00 -14.84
C LEU A 152 -11.58 6.29 -13.55
N SER A 153 -11.38 6.94 -12.40
CA SER A 153 -11.79 6.41 -11.10
C SER A 153 -13.24 5.97 -11.13
N GLU A 154 -13.52 4.72 -10.77
CA GLU A 154 -14.87 4.12 -10.80
C GLU A 154 -15.55 4.14 -12.19
N THR A 155 -14.74 4.20 -13.24
CA THR A 155 -15.13 4.51 -14.62
C THR A 155 -16.03 5.74 -14.73
N ALA A 156 -15.95 6.66 -13.77
CA ALA A 156 -16.85 7.79 -13.66
C ALA A 156 -16.54 8.80 -14.77
N ALA A 157 -17.50 9.03 -15.68
CA ALA A 157 -17.29 9.79 -16.89
C ALA A 157 -18.40 10.82 -17.18
N ASP A 158 -17.98 11.95 -17.73
CA ASP A 158 -18.80 12.95 -18.41
C ASP A 158 -18.05 13.45 -19.65
N ILE A 159 -18.75 14.17 -20.54
CA ILE A 159 -18.16 14.63 -21.80
C ILE A 159 -16.95 15.53 -21.58
N GLU A 160 -16.99 16.42 -20.58
CA GLU A 160 -15.85 17.30 -20.27
C GLU A 160 -14.61 16.51 -19.86
N SER A 161 -14.75 15.47 -19.03
CA SER A 161 -13.63 14.63 -18.62
C SER A 161 -13.04 13.90 -19.82
N LEU A 162 -13.88 13.32 -20.69
CA LEU A 162 -13.40 12.66 -21.91
C LEU A 162 -12.71 13.64 -22.86
N ASP A 163 -13.20 14.88 -22.96
CA ASP A 163 -12.59 15.94 -23.75
C ASP A 163 -11.21 16.31 -23.22
N ILE A 164 -11.07 16.49 -21.91
CA ILE A 164 -9.77 16.76 -21.26
C ILE A 164 -8.78 15.60 -21.51
N LEU A 165 -9.22 14.34 -21.47
CA LEU A 165 -8.37 13.18 -21.79
C LEU A 165 -7.84 13.28 -23.23
N ALA A 166 -8.73 13.50 -24.21
CA ALA A 166 -8.37 13.63 -25.62
C ALA A 166 -7.49 14.87 -25.88
N GLU A 167 -7.73 15.96 -25.16
CA GLU A 167 -6.91 17.17 -25.22
C GLU A 167 -5.45 16.88 -24.89
N HIS A 168 -5.20 16.04 -23.87
CA HIS A 168 -3.87 15.66 -23.42
C HIS A 168 -3.27 14.47 -24.20
N GLY A 169 -3.92 14.00 -25.26
CA GLY A 169 -3.38 12.96 -26.15
C GLY A 169 -3.67 11.53 -25.73
N ILE A 170 -4.51 11.30 -24.71
CA ILE A 170 -5.00 9.96 -24.38
C ILE A 170 -5.86 9.45 -25.54
N GLN A 171 -5.62 8.21 -25.97
CA GLN A 171 -6.24 7.61 -27.14
C GLN A 171 -7.51 6.83 -26.80
N PHE A 172 -7.57 6.21 -25.61
CA PHE A 172 -8.73 5.45 -25.19
C PHE A 172 -9.00 5.45 -23.68
N THR A 173 -10.24 5.08 -23.31
CA THR A 173 -10.62 4.72 -21.94
C THR A 173 -11.55 3.50 -21.94
N ILE A 174 -11.84 2.98 -20.75
CA ILE A 174 -12.66 1.79 -20.53
C ILE A 174 -13.88 2.19 -19.69
N LEU A 175 -15.09 1.87 -20.15
CA LEU A 175 -16.34 2.18 -19.46
C LEU A 175 -17.21 0.93 -19.30
N ALA A 176 -18.15 0.99 -18.36
CA ALA A 176 -19.15 -0.04 -18.18
C ALA A 176 -20.23 0.01 -19.27
N PRO A 177 -20.78 -1.13 -19.70
CA PRO A 177 -21.71 -1.19 -20.82
C PRO A 177 -22.98 -0.33 -20.63
N HIS A 178 -23.46 -0.16 -19.39
CA HIS A 178 -24.62 0.68 -19.09
C HIS A 178 -24.34 2.20 -19.18
N GLN A 179 -23.08 2.60 -19.34
CA GLN A 179 -22.72 4.01 -19.55
C GLN A 179 -22.93 4.45 -21.00
N ALA A 180 -23.11 3.52 -21.94
CA ALA A 180 -23.45 3.83 -23.33
C ALA A 180 -24.94 4.18 -23.47
N SER A 181 -25.23 5.28 -24.17
CA SER A 181 -26.59 5.74 -24.45
C SER A 181 -27.06 5.25 -25.82
N ARG A 182 -26.33 5.61 -26.89
CA ARG A 182 -26.68 5.24 -28.27
C ARG A 182 -25.43 5.07 -29.13
N VAL A 183 -25.55 4.24 -30.17
CA VAL A 183 -24.47 3.95 -31.13
C VAL A 183 -24.94 4.11 -32.57
N ARG A 184 -24.03 4.42 -33.48
CA ARG A 184 -24.29 4.38 -34.93
C ARG A 184 -23.06 3.93 -35.69
N ARG A 185 -23.24 3.42 -36.91
CA ARG A 185 -22.11 3.17 -37.80
C ARG A 185 -21.56 4.51 -38.30
N ILE A 186 -20.24 4.66 -38.36
CA ILE A 186 -19.60 5.87 -38.90
C ILE A 186 -20.10 6.10 -40.34
N GLY A 187 -20.43 7.36 -40.65
CA GLY A 187 -20.98 7.75 -41.96
C GLY A 187 -22.48 7.50 -42.13
N THR A 188 -23.18 7.02 -41.09
CA THR A 188 -24.64 6.87 -41.11
C THR A 188 -25.31 7.87 -40.16
N GLU A 189 -26.56 8.22 -40.42
CA GLU A 189 -27.31 9.16 -39.57
C GLU A 189 -28.09 8.47 -38.43
N LYS A 190 -28.46 7.20 -38.64
CA LYS A 190 -29.36 6.47 -37.75
C LYS A 190 -28.64 6.00 -36.47
N TRP A 191 -29.03 6.60 -35.35
CA TRP A 191 -28.66 6.13 -34.01
C TRP A 191 -29.52 4.95 -33.57
N ARG A 192 -28.90 4.01 -32.86
CA ARG A 192 -29.53 2.90 -32.16
C ARG A 192 -29.33 3.10 -30.66
N ASP A 193 -30.42 3.11 -29.91
CA ASP A 193 -30.37 3.08 -28.45
C ASP A 193 -29.69 1.79 -27.95
N VAL A 194 -28.79 1.91 -26.98
CA VAL A 194 -28.11 0.79 -26.33
C VAL A 194 -28.17 0.91 -24.81
N SER A 195 -29.15 1.67 -24.31
CA SER A 195 -29.37 1.85 -22.87
C SER A 195 -29.64 0.52 -22.16
N GLY A 196 -29.37 0.49 -20.86
CA GLY A 196 -29.48 -0.75 -20.07
C GLY A 196 -28.38 -1.78 -20.34
N GLY A 197 -27.24 -1.35 -20.92
CA GLY A 197 -26.08 -2.23 -21.13
C GLY A 197 -26.17 -3.09 -22.39
N GLN A 198 -26.90 -2.65 -23.42
CA GLN A 198 -27.11 -3.38 -24.67
C GLN A 198 -26.03 -3.09 -25.73
N ILE A 199 -24.97 -2.38 -25.37
CA ILE A 199 -23.83 -2.14 -26.25
C ILE A 199 -23.10 -3.46 -26.53
N ASP A 200 -22.59 -3.63 -27.75
CA ASP A 200 -21.84 -4.83 -28.13
C ASP A 200 -20.40 -4.71 -27.61
N PRO A 201 -19.99 -5.49 -26.61
CA PRO A 201 -18.68 -5.34 -25.99
C PRO A 201 -17.54 -5.86 -26.88
N THR A 202 -17.84 -6.37 -28.08
CA THR A 202 -16.84 -7.07 -28.91
C THR A 202 -15.95 -6.18 -29.76
N ARG A 203 -16.00 -4.86 -29.56
CA ARG A 203 -15.29 -3.86 -30.38
C ARG A 203 -15.10 -2.54 -29.63
N ALA A 204 -14.22 -1.70 -30.18
CA ALA A 204 -14.07 -0.31 -29.78
C ALA A 204 -15.10 0.61 -30.47
N TYR A 205 -15.38 1.75 -29.85
CA TYR A 205 -16.26 2.80 -30.35
C TYR A 205 -15.55 4.15 -30.31
N VAL A 206 -15.88 5.06 -31.23
CA VAL A 206 -15.38 6.45 -31.19
C VAL A 206 -16.41 7.38 -30.56
N CYS A 207 -15.99 8.17 -29.57
CA CYS A 207 -16.78 9.26 -29.01
C CYS A 207 -16.29 10.58 -29.61
N LYS A 208 -17.21 11.34 -30.22
CA LYS A 208 -16.93 12.68 -30.75
C LYS A 208 -17.14 13.72 -29.64
N LEU A 209 -16.17 14.61 -29.46
CA LEU A 209 -16.11 15.51 -28.31
C LEU A 209 -16.33 16.97 -28.75
N PRO A 210 -16.82 17.85 -27.86
CA PRO A 210 -17.10 19.24 -28.18
C PRO A 210 -15.90 20.03 -28.74
N SER A 211 -14.67 19.71 -28.32
CA SER A 211 -13.44 20.31 -28.86
C SER A 211 -13.16 19.96 -30.34
N GLY A 212 -13.93 19.05 -30.94
CA GLY A 212 -13.65 18.47 -32.26
C GLY A 212 -12.67 17.29 -32.22
N LYS A 213 -12.08 16.99 -31.04
CA LYS A 213 -11.30 15.78 -30.82
C LYS A 213 -12.20 14.55 -30.71
N THR A 214 -11.56 13.38 -30.71
CA THR A 214 -12.24 12.10 -30.52
C THR A 214 -11.49 11.27 -29.49
N LEU A 215 -12.22 10.44 -28.75
CA LEU A 215 -11.65 9.45 -27.84
C LEU A 215 -12.25 8.08 -28.14
N ASN A 216 -11.41 7.04 -28.16
CA ASN A 216 -11.90 5.67 -28.31
C ASN A 216 -12.37 5.13 -26.97
N ILE A 217 -13.46 4.37 -26.96
CA ILE A 217 -14.05 3.81 -25.75
C ILE A 217 -14.25 2.31 -25.95
N PHE A 218 -13.77 1.55 -24.96
CA PHE A 218 -14.01 0.13 -24.83
C PHE A 218 -15.08 -0.12 -23.76
N PHE A 219 -16.09 -0.92 -24.07
CA PHE A 219 -17.15 -1.29 -23.14
C PHE A 219 -17.03 -2.77 -22.79
N TYR A 220 -16.63 -3.07 -21.57
CA TYR A 220 -16.33 -4.45 -21.17
C TYR A 220 -17.58 -5.34 -21.09
N ASP A 221 -17.39 -6.65 -21.14
CA ASP A 221 -18.46 -7.63 -20.93
C ASP A 221 -18.91 -7.61 -19.45
N GLY A 222 -20.04 -6.94 -19.20
CA GLY A 222 -20.60 -6.77 -17.86
C GLY A 222 -20.89 -8.09 -17.14
N PRO A 223 -21.63 -9.04 -17.75
CA PRO A 223 -21.94 -10.32 -17.12
C PRO A 223 -20.72 -11.13 -16.71
N ILE A 224 -19.70 -11.25 -17.56
CA ILE A 224 -18.49 -12.02 -17.22
C ILE A 224 -17.66 -11.27 -16.16
N SER A 225 -17.54 -9.94 -16.26
CA SER A 225 -16.82 -9.14 -15.25
C SER A 225 -17.47 -9.28 -13.86
N ARG A 226 -18.81 -9.26 -13.78
CA ARG A 226 -19.55 -9.52 -12.54
C ARG A 226 -19.31 -10.93 -12.00
N ALA A 227 -19.28 -11.94 -12.88
CA ALA A 227 -19.05 -13.32 -12.47
C ALA A 227 -17.66 -13.54 -11.86
N VAL A 228 -16.63 -12.84 -12.34
CA VAL A 228 -15.30 -12.84 -11.72
C VAL A 228 -15.35 -12.33 -10.28
N ALA A 229 -16.04 -11.21 -10.05
CA ALA A 229 -16.11 -10.60 -8.73
C ALA A 229 -16.99 -11.39 -7.74
N PHE A 230 -18.14 -11.92 -8.17
CA PHE A 230 -19.19 -12.38 -7.26
C PHE A 230 -19.61 -13.86 -7.39
N GLU A 231 -19.18 -14.58 -8.44
CA GLU A 231 -19.68 -15.94 -8.74
C GLU A 231 -18.59 -17.02 -8.59
N LYS A 232 -17.51 -16.73 -7.85
CA LYS A 232 -16.39 -17.67 -7.58
C LYS A 232 -15.74 -18.26 -8.84
N LEU A 233 -15.80 -17.55 -9.96
CA LEU A 233 -15.27 -18.00 -11.26
C LEU A 233 -13.76 -18.28 -11.21
N LEU A 234 -13.03 -17.63 -10.30
CA LEU A 234 -11.59 -17.81 -10.10
C LEU A 234 -11.21 -19.03 -9.26
N THR A 235 -12.14 -19.94 -8.97
CA THR A 235 -11.82 -21.18 -8.23
C THR A 235 -11.03 -22.17 -9.08
N ARG A 236 -11.29 -22.22 -10.39
CA ARG A 236 -10.64 -23.14 -11.34
C ARG A 236 -10.33 -22.43 -12.66
N GLY A 237 -9.09 -22.57 -13.14
CA GLY A 237 -8.66 -21.92 -14.36
C GLY A 237 -9.38 -22.41 -15.63
N GLU A 238 -9.77 -23.68 -15.70
CA GLU A 238 -10.54 -24.22 -16.83
C GLU A 238 -11.93 -23.56 -16.93
N ASP A 239 -12.61 -23.40 -15.80
CA ASP A 239 -13.94 -22.79 -15.75
C ASP A 239 -13.85 -21.33 -16.18
N PHE A 240 -12.79 -20.63 -15.73
CA PHE A 240 -12.55 -19.25 -16.14
C PHE A 240 -12.25 -19.14 -17.65
N ALA A 241 -11.37 -19.99 -18.19
CA ALA A 241 -11.09 -20.04 -19.62
C ALA A 241 -12.36 -20.33 -20.44
N GLY A 242 -13.14 -21.34 -20.05
CA GLY A 242 -14.41 -21.68 -20.69
C GLY A 242 -15.41 -20.53 -20.64
N ARG A 243 -15.52 -19.84 -19.51
CA ARG A 243 -16.41 -18.69 -19.36
C ARG A 243 -15.98 -17.51 -20.24
N LEU A 244 -14.69 -17.23 -20.35
CA LEU A 244 -14.19 -16.25 -21.31
C LEU A 244 -14.60 -16.66 -22.73
N LEU A 245 -14.24 -17.87 -23.16
CA LEU A 245 -14.53 -18.35 -24.52
C LEU A 245 -16.02 -18.33 -24.87
N SER A 246 -16.92 -18.44 -23.88
CA SER A 246 -18.37 -18.31 -24.06
C SER A 246 -18.85 -16.93 -24.56
N GLY A 247 -18.03 -15.88 -24.44
CA GLY A 247 -18.36 -14.54 -24.95
C GLY A 247 -18.24 -14.40 -26.48
N PHE A 248 -17.56 -15.33 -27.14
CA PHE A 248 -17.47 -15.35 -28.61
C PHE A 248 -18.73 -15.92 -29.26
N SER A 249 -19.02 -15.44 -30.47
CA SER A 249 -20.15 -15.92 -31.26
C SER A 249 -19.80 -16.02 -32.73
N ASP A 250 -20.06 -17.18 -33.35
CA ASP A 250 -19.83 -17.39 -34.79
C ASP A 250 -20.83 -16.64 -35.68
N LYS A 251 -21.89 -16.05 -35.08
CA LYS A 251 -22.84 -15.18 -35.79
C LYS A 251 -22.25 -13.80 -36.12
N ARG A 252 -21.25 -13.33 -35.35
CA ARG A 252 -20.58 -12.06 -35.59
C ARG A 252 -19.64 -12.22 -36.79
N LYS A 253 -19.63 -11.27 -37.73
CA LYS A 253 -18.83 -11.34 -38.97
C LYS A 253 -17.58 -10.44 -38.96
N TRP A 254 -17.18 -9.96 -37.79
CA TRP A 254 -16.03 -9.07 -37.58
C TRP A 254 -15.04 -9.70 -36.57
N PRO A 255 -13.79 -9.22 -36.49
CA PRO A 255 -12.86 -9.57 -35.41
C PRO A 255 -13.47 -9.27 -34.05
N GLN A 256 -13.45 -10.23 -33.12
CA GLN A 256 -14.12 -10.10 -31.83
C GLN A 256 -13.10 -9.88 -30.72
N LEU A 257 -13.24 -8.78 -29.98
CA LEU A 257 -12.55 -8.57 -28.71
C LEU A 257 -13.45 -9.02 -27.56
N LEU A 258 -13.10 -10.10 -26.88
CA LEU A 258 -13.65 -10.31 -25.56
C LEU A 258 -12.80 -9.57 -24.54
N HIS A 259 -13.38 -8.62 -23.82
CA HIS A 259 -12.68 -7.98 -22.73
C HIS A 259 -13.52 -7.78 -21.48
N ILE A 260 -12.86 -7.90 -20.33
CA ILE A 260 -13.45 -7.73 -18.99
C ILE A 260 -12.64 -6.71 -18.21
N ALA A 261 -13.29 -6.03 -17.27
CA ALA A 261 -12.63 -5.10 -16.35
C ALA A 261 -13.12 -5.35 -14.93
N THR A 262 -12.20 -5.50 -13.99
CA THR A 262 -12.49 -5.75 -12.57
C THR A 262 -11.46 -5.06 -11.69
N ASP A 263 -11.80 -4.87 -10.41
CA ASP A 263 -10.77 -4.60 -9.40
C ASP A 263 -9.74 -5.72 -9.43
N GLY A 264 -8.47 -5.34 -9.55
CA GLY A 264 -7.34 -6.24 -9.73
C GLY A 264 -7.09 -7.10 -8.49
N GLU A 265 -7.51 -6.61 -7.31
CA GLU A 265 -7.53 -7.31 -6.02
C GLU A 265 -8.38 -8.59 -6.06
N SER A 266 -9.24 -8.76 -7.07
CA SER A 266 -9.96 -10.02 -7.34
C SER A 266 -9.00 -11.19 -7.62
N TYR A 267 -7.87 -10.93 -8.27
CA TYR A 267 -6.89 -11.94 -8.66
C TYR A 267 -5.90 -12.24 -7.52
N GLY A 268 -6.40 -12.46 -6.29
CA GLY A 268 -5.57 -12.86 -5.15
C GLY A 268 -6.16 -12.50 -3.80
N HIS A 269 -6.43 -11.22 -3.54
CA HIS A 269 -6.86 -10.73 -2.23
C HIS A 269 -8.32 -11.09 -1.93
N HIS A 270 -9.26 -10.77 -2.84
CA HIS A 270 -10.67 -11.12 -2.65
C HIS A 270 -10.96 -12.59 -2.94
N HIS A 271 -10.24 -13.19 -3.91
CA HIS A 271 -10.28 -14.62 -4.20
C HIS A 271 -8.88 -15.20 -4.05
N ARG A 272 -8.63 -15.85 -2.91
CA ARG A 272 -7.35 -16.50 -2.63
C ARG A 272 -6.96 -17.45 -3.77
N PHE A 273 -5.74 -17.27 -4.30
CA PHE A 273 -5.21 -18.00 -5.47
C PHE A 273 -5.88 -17.67 -6.81
N GLY A 274 -6.65 -16.58 -6.89
CA GLY A 274 -7.25 -16.12 -8.14
C GLY A 274 -6.22 -15.76 -9.21
N ASP A 275 -4.99 -15.37 -8.81
CA ASP A 275 -3.85 -15.16 -9.71
C ASP A 275 -3.48 -16.44 -10.46
N MET A 276 -3.53 -17.61 -9.80
CA MET A 276 -3.18 -18.90 -10.38
C MET A 276 -4.25 -19.37 -11.37
N SER A 277 -5.53 -19.16 -11.04
CA SER A 277 -6.64 -19.43 -11.96
C SER A 277 -6.56 -18.55 -13.21
N LEU A 278 -6.20 -17.27 -13.06
CA LEU A 278 -5.93 -16.38 -14.17
C LEU A 278 -4.74 -16.88 -15.01
N ALA A 279 -3.60 -17.19 -14.38
CA ALA A 279 -2.41 -17.68 -15.06
C ALA A 279 -2.68 -18.95 -15.89
N PHE A 280 -3.40 -19.91 -15.28
CA PHE A 280 -3.79 -21.15 -15.93
C PHE A 280 -4.74 -20.89 -17.10
N ALA A 281 -5.79 -20.07 -16.91
CA ALA A 281 -6.76 -19.79 -17.96
C ALA A 281 -6.09 -19.19 -19.22
N LEU A 282 -5.20 -18.22 -19.02
CA LEU A 282 -4.44 -17.60 -20.10
C LEU A 282 -3.50 -18.61 -20.79
N HIS A 283 -2.83 -19.46 -20.01
CA HIS A 283 -1.97 -20.52 -20.55
C HIS A 283 -2.75 -21.54 -21.39
N ASP A 284 -3.91 -21.99 -20.91
CA ASP A 284 -4.75 -22.96 -21.62
C ASP A 284 -5.26 -22.39 -22.96
N ILE A 285 -5.71 -21.13 -22.95
CA ILE A 285 -6.18 -20.42 -24.15
C ILE A 285 -5.06 -20.31 -25.20
N GLU A 286 -3.86 -19.90 -24.81
CA GLU A 286 -2.73 -19.74 -25.74
C GLU A 286 -2.19 -21.08 -26.24
N SER A 287 -1.96 -22.04 -25.34
CA SER A 287 -1.39 -23.35 -25.67
C SER A 287 -2.29 -24.15 -26.63
N ARG A 288 -3.61 -24.05 -26.48
CA ARG A 288 -4.60 -24.67 -27.38
C ARG A 288 -5.00 -23.79 -28.56
N ARG A 289 -4.44 -22.57 -28.68
CA ARG A 289 -4.72 -21.60 -29.76
C ARG A 289 -6.22 -21.25 -29.90
N LEU A 290 -6.94 -21.13 -28.78
CA LEU A 290 -8.39 -20.91 -28.76
C LEU A 290 -8.76 -19.44 -29.05
N ALA A 291 -7.90 -18.51 -28.64
CA ALA A 291 -7.98 -17.08 -28.92
C ALA A 291 -6.57 -16.46 -28.80
N ARG A 292 -6.39 -15.25 -29.32
CA ARG A 292 -5.15 -14.46 -29.18
C ARG A 292 -5.27 -13.51 -28.00
N LEU A 293 -4.30 -13.52 -27.09
CA LEU A 293 -4.20 -12.48 -26.07
C LEU A 293 -3.73 -11.18 -26.72
N THR A 294 -4.33 -10.05 -26.35
CA THR A 294 -4.01 -8.70 -26.85
C THR A 294 -4.07 -7.69 -25.70
N ASN A 295 -3.60 -6.46 -25.95
CA ASN A 295 -4.01 -5.30 -25.17
C ASN A 295 -4.85 -4.34 -26.03
N TYR A 296 -5.35 -3.27 -25.39
CA TYR A 296 -6.26 -2.31 -26.04
C TYR A 296 -5.58 -1.52 -27.16
N GLY A 297 -4.33 -1.09 -26.98
CA GLY A 297 -3.56 -0.35 -27.99
C GLY A 297 -3.35 -1.19 -29.25
N GLU A 298 -2.83 -2.41 -29.10
CA GLU A 298 -2.62 -3.33 -30.23
C GLU A 298 -3.93 -3.68 -30.95
N TYR A 299 -5.02 -3.90 -30.19
CA TYR A 299 -6.31 -4.18 -30.79
C TYR A 299 -6.83 -2.97 -31.60
N LEU A 300 -6.66 -1.76 -31.06
CA LEU A 300 -7.10 -0.52 -31.70
C LEU A 300 -6.32 -0.23 -32.99
N GLU A 301 -5.00 -0.45 -32.98
CA GLU A 301 -4.14 -0.34 -34.16
C GLU A 301 -4.61 -1.29 -35.28
N LYS A 302 -4.85 -2.56 -34.93
CA LYS A 302 -5.24 -3.60 -35.90
C LYS A 302 -6.68 -3.49 -36.36
N HIS A 303 -7.58 -3.02 -35.49
CA HIS A 303 -9.03 -2.99 -35.72
C HIS A 303 -9.64 -1.63 -35.32
N PRO A 304 -9.42 -0.56 -36.11
CA PRO A 304 -9.99 0.75 -35.83
C PRO A 304 -11.52 0.75 -35.68
N PRO A 305 -12.10 1.61 -34.83
CA PRO A 305 -13.54 1.63 -34.60
C PRO A 305 -14.33 1.99 -35.85
N MET A 306 -15.39 1.24 -36.12
CA MET A 306 -16.33 1.54 -37.22
C MET A 306 -17.64 2.18 -36.75
N HIS A 307 -17.78 2.43 -35.45
CA HIS A 307 -19.00 2.91 -34.82
C HIS A 307 -18.74 4.08 -33.89
N GLU A 308 -19.66 5.04 -33.91
CA GLU A 308 -19.69 6.15 -32.97
C GLU A 308 -20.57 5.78 -31.77
N VAL A 309 -20.25 6.34 -30.60
CA VAL A 309 -21.01 6.19 -29.36
C VAL A 309 -21.24 7.53 -28.68
N GLU A 310 -22.41 7.67 -28.07
CA GLU A 310 -22.68 8.69 -27.05
C GLU A 310 -22.88 8.01 -25.70
N ILE A 311 -22.38 8.65 -24.63
CA ILE A 311 -22.46 8.14 -23.26
C ILE A 311 -23.47 8.93 -22.42
N PHE A 312 -23.97 8.33 -21.36
CA PHE A 312 -24.70 9.06 -20.33
C PHE A 312 -23.75 9.95 -19.53
N PRO A 313 -24.09 11.24 -19.32
CA PRO A 313 -23.28 12.13 -18.50
C PRO A 313 -23.32 11.69 -17.04
N HIS A 314 -22.25 11.96 -16.29
CA HIS A 314 -22.14 11.67 -14.85
C HIS A 314 -22.47 10.21 -14.51
N SER A 315 -22.05 9.27 -15.34
CA SER A 315 -22.24 7.83 -15.16
C SER A 315 -21.00 7.18 -14.54
N SER A 316 -21.13 6.01 -13.90
CA SER A 316 -20.03 5.23 -13.30
C SER A 316 -20.33 3.73 -13.35
N TRP A 317 -19.35 2.85 -13.13
CA TRP A 317 -19.57 1.40 -13.12
C TRP A 317 -20.26 0.85 -11.87
N SER A 318 -20.05 1.50 -10.71
CA SER A 318 -20.34 0.95 -9.38
C SER A 318 -21.56 1.59 -8.72
N CYS A 319 -22.26 2.47 -9.45
CA CYS A 319 -23.52 3.06 -9.02
C CYS A 319 -24.50 3.20 -10.21
N MET A 320 -25.64 2.51 -10.12
CA MET A 320 -26.72 2.62 -11.11
C MET A 320 -27.32 4.03 -11.22
N HIS A 321 -27.10 4.86 -10.20
CA HIS A 321 -27.56 6.24 -10.16
C HIS A 321 -26.49 7.24 -10.69
N GLY A 322 -25.48 6.76 -11.42
CA GLY A 322 -24.41 7.58 -11.98
C GLY A 322 -23.30 7.85 -10.96
N VAL A 323 -22.98 9.11 -10.69
CA VAL A 323 -21.97 9.49 -9.66
C VAL A 323 -22.58 9.81 -8.29
N LYS A 324 -23.87 9.55 -8.09
CA LYS A 324 -24.56 9.94 -6.85
C LYS A 324 -23.99 9.25 -5.61
N ARG A 325 -23.37 8.07 -5.73
CA ARG A 325 -22.69 7.39 -4.60
C ARG A 325 -21.69 8.30 -3.89
N TRP A 326 -20.99 9.19 -4.59
CA TRP A 326 -19.95 10.04 -3.99
C TRP A 326 -20.41 11.46 -3.66
N LYS A 327 -21.72 11.71 -3.68
CA LYS A 327 -22.29 13.03 -3.42
C LYS A 327 -23.59 13.01 -2.61
N TYR A 328 -24.45 12.01 -2.79
CA TYR A 328 -25.80 11.99 -2.24
C TYR A 328 -26.12 10.67 -1.51
N ASN A 329 -27.19 10.69 -0.73
CA ASN A 329 -27.86 9.48 -0.28
C ASN A 329 -28.64 8.85 -1.45
N CYS A 330 -27.97 8.00 -2.24
CA CYS A 330 -28.60 7.26 -3.34
C CYS A 330 -29.00 5.82 -2.97
N GLY A 331 -28.92 5.47 -1.68
CA GLY A 331 -29.20 4.13 -1.16
C GLY A 331 -28.12 3.08 -1.49
N CYS A 332 -27.15 3.38 -2.35
CA CYS A 332 -26.02 2.48 -2.59
C CYS A 332 -25.11 2.42 -1.36
N ASN A 333 -25.04 1.24 -0.76
CA ASN A 333 -24.27 0.93 0.45
C ASN A 333 -23.44 -0.36 0.28
N SER A 334 -22.58 -0.66 1.26
CA SER A 334 -21.72 -1.84 1.29
C SER A 334 -22.43 -3.12 1.75
N GLY A 335 -23.67 -2.99 2.25
CA GLY A 335 -24.53 -4.10 2.66
C GLY A 335 -24.35 -4.57 4.11
N GLY A 336 -23.40 -3.99 4.86
CA GLY A 336 -23.11 -4.40 6.24
C GLY A 336 -24.15 -3.97 7.27
N HIS A 337 -24.82 -2.84 7.04
CA HIS A 337 -25.76 -2.23 7.99
C HIS A 337 -27.01 -1.70 7.28
N PRO A 338 -28.11 -2.47 7.25
CA PRO A 338 -29.33 -2.10 6.52
C PRO A 338 -30.00 -0.81 7.01
N ASP A 339 -29.87 -0.49 8.31
CA ASP A 339 -30.50 0.69 8.93
C ASP A 339 -29.69 1.98 8.73
N TRP A 340 -28.49 1.90 8.14
CA TRP A 340 -27.63 3.06 7.92
C TRP A 340 -27.99 3.80 6.63
N ASN A 341 -27.80 5.11 6.66
CA ASN A 341 -28.01 5.99 5.51
C ASN A 341 -26.72 6.74 5.13
N GLN A 342 -26.76 7.40 3.98
CA GLN A 342 -25.62 8.13 3.42
C GLN A 342 -25.90 9.63 3.26
N GLU A 343 -26.75 10.19 4.11
CA GLU A 343 -27.10 11.62 4.09
C GLU A 343 -25.91 12.52 4.40
N TRP A 344 -24.90 12.01 5.10
CA TRP A 344 -23.66 12.71 5.42
C TRP A 344 -22.81 13.09 4.20
N ARG A 345 -22.96 12.42 3.06
CA ARG A 345 -22.11 12.62 1.87
C ARG A 345 -22.24 14.02 1.28
N THR A 346 -23.45 14.56 1.21
CA THR A 346 -23.72 15.91 0.69
C THR A 346 -23.05 16.98 1.56
N PRO A 347 -23.36 17.11 2.87
CA PRO A 347 -22.76 18.13 3.72
C PRO A 347 -21.24 17.99 3.86
N LEU A 348 -20.69 16.76 3.84
CA LEU A 348 -19.24 16.56 3.81
C LEU A 348 -18.62 17.20 2.54
N ARG A 349 -19.21 16.89 1.37
CA ARG A 349 -18.74 17.43 0.10
C ARG A 349 -18.92 18.95 0.03
N ASP A 350 -20.01 19.49 0.53
CA ASP A 350 -20.25 20.95 0.59
C ASP A 350 -19.22 21.67 1.49
N ALA A 351 -18.85 21.06 2.62
CA ALA A 351 -17.79 21.60 3.49
C ALA A 351 -16.42 21.60 2.78
N PHE A 352 -16.11 20.54 2.03
CA PHE A 352 -14.87 20.42 1.27
C PHE A 352 -14.84 21.35 0.05
N ASP A 353 -15.96 21.50 -0.66
CA ASP A 353 -16.11 22.41 -1.79
C ASP A 353 -15.87 23.84 -1.32
N TRP A 354 -16.48 24.24 -0.20
CA TRP A 354 -16.23 25.54 0.41
C TRP A 354 -14.76 25.74 0.79
N LEU A 355 -14.14 24.77 1.47
CA LEU A 355 -12.72 24.87 1.88
C LEU A 355 -11.81 25.04 0.66
N ARG A 356 -11.98 24.19 -0.35
CA ARG A 356 -11.23 24.27 -1.63
C ARG A 356 -11.37 25.66 -2.24
N ASP A 357 -12.59 26.15 -2.41
CA ASP A 357 -12.84 27.40 -3.12
C ASP A 357 -12.25 28.61 -2.37
N GLN A 358 -12.32 28.63 -1.04
CA GLN A 358 -11.67 29.65 -0.22
C GLN A 358 -10.14 29.64 -0.37
N LEU A 359 -9.53 28.44 -0.34
CA LEU A 359 -8.08 28.30 -0.43
C LEU A 359 -7.57 28.57 -1.85
N MET A 360 -8.31 28.21 -2.89
CA MET A 360 -7.97 28.49 -4.29
C MET A 360 -7.88 29.99 -4.58
N ILE A 361 -8.83 30.79 -4.09
CA ILE A 361 -8.81 32.25 -4.27
C ILE A 361 -7.54 32.85 -3.66
N LYS A 362 -7.23 32.45 -2.42
CA LYS A 362 -6.10 33.00 -1.66
C LYS A 362 -4.76 32.53 -2.19
N TYR A 363 -4.67 31.27 -2.61
CA TYR A 363 -3.54 30.74 -3.35
C TYR A 363 -3.27 31.58 -4.59
N GLY A 364 -4.27 31.77 -5.46
CA GLY A 364 -4.13 32.54 -6.69
C GLY A 364 -3.74 34.01 -6.45
N GLN A 365 -4.15 34.62 -5.34
CA GLN A 365 -3.77 35.99 -4.98
C GLN A 365 -2.32 36.08 -4.46
N LYS A 366 -1.93 35.22 -3.52
CA LYS A 366 -0.60 35.28 -2.88
C LYS A 366 0.51 34.73 -3.78
N ALA A 367 0.24 33.66 -4.51
CA ALA A 367 1.24 33.00 -5.35
C ALA A 367 1.71 33.88 -6.52
N LYS A 368 0.88 34.79 -7.03
CA LYS A 368 1.25 35.75 -8.11
C LYS A 368 2.43 36.66 -7.75
N GLY A 369 2.68 36.89 -6.46
CA GLY A 369 3.83 37.67 -6.00
C GLY A 369 5.17 36.95 -6.18
N TYR A 370 5.16 35.64 -6.40
CA TYR A 370 6.36 34.79 -6.41
C TYR A 370 6.49 33.93 -7.67
N LEU A 371 5.36 33.53 -8.29
CA LEU A 371 5.30 32.60 -9.41
C LEU A 371 4.80 33.31 -10.69
N LYS A 372 5.43 32.99 -11.83
CA LYS A 372 5.07 33.50 -13.17
C LYS A 372 3.62 33.18 -13.51
N ASP A 373 3.25 31.92 -13.32
CA ASP A 373 1.87 31.43 -13.39
C ASP A 373 1.65 30.44 -12.23
N PRO A 374 0.86 30.82 -11.20
CA PRO A 374 0.55 29.92 -10.08
C PRO A 374 -0.10 28.61 -10.50
N TRP A 375 -1.03 28.64 -11.45
CA TRP A 375 -1.79 27.44 -11.82
C TRP A 375 -0.92 26.48 -12.63
N GLN A 376 -0.09 27.00 -13.54
CA GLN A 376 0.91 26.19 -14.23
C GLN A 376 1.92 25.59 -13.24
N ALA A 377 2.43 26.37 -12.28
CA ALA A 377 3.36 25.86 -11.27
C ALA A 377 2.73 24.75 -10.41
N ARG A 378 1.45 24.89 -10.07
CA ARG A 378 0.70 23.85 -9.35
C ARG A 378 0.44 22.61 -10.20
N ASP A 379 0.20 22.76 -11.49
CA ASP A 379 0.08 21.64 -12.44
C ASP A 379 1.43 20.92 -12.63
N GLU A 380 2.54 21.64 -12.64
CA GLU A 380 3.90 21.08 -12.74
C GLU A 380 4.48 20.60 -11.39
N TYR A 381 3.78 20.81 -10.28
CA TYR A 381 4.23 20.40 -8.93
C TYR A 381 4.44 18.89 -8.79
N ILE A 382 3.78 18.08 -9.63
CA ILE A 382 4.02 16.63 -9.73
C ILE A 382 5.50 16.27 -9.90
N THR A 383 6.29 17.14 -10.54
CA THR A 383 7.74 16.93 -10.68
C THR A 383 8.45 16.82 -9.33
N LEU A 384 8.01 17.62 -8.34
CA LEU A 384 8.54 17.59 -6.99
C LEU A 384 7.95 16.44 -6.16
N LEU A 385 6.70 16.06 -6.42
CA LEU A 385 6.09 14.88 -5.77
C LEU A 385 6.80 13.58 -6.16
N LEU A 386 7.25 13.48 -7.40
CA LEU A 386 8.02 12.35 -7.91
C LEU A 386 9.49 12.37 -7.45
N ASN A 387 10.07 13.56 -7.25
CA ASN A 387 11.45 13.71 -6.81
C ASN A 387 11.68 15.04 -6.07
N ARG A 388 11.87 14.95 -4.74
CA ARG A 388 12.10 16.11 -3.86
C ARG A 388 13.58 16.50 -3.67
N SER A 389 14.50 15.95 -4.47
CA SER A 389 15.94 16.27 -4.37
C SER A 389 16.22 17.78 -4.51
N GLU A 390 17.35 18.22 -3.95
CA GLU A 390 17.73 19.64 -3.99
C GLU A 390 17.84 20.20 -5.40
N ASP A 391 18.42 19.43 -6.32
CA ASP A 391 18.53 19.78 -7.74
C ASP A 391 17.15 19.98 -8.40
N GLN A 392 16.19 19.08 -8.16
CA GLN A 392 14.86 19.21 -8.78
C GLN A 392 14.06 20.38 -8.24
N VAL A 393 14.16 20.66 -6.94
CA VAL A 393 13.52 21.83 -6.35
C VAL A 393 14.11 23.12 -6.92
N ASN A 394 15.44 23.19 -7.09
CA ASN A 394 16.09 24.35 -7.69
C ASN A 394 15.61 24.56 -9.14
N LYS A 395 15.58 23.50 -9.96
CA LYS A 395 15.07 23.54 -11.35
C LYS A 395 13.62 23.97 -11.43
N PHE A 396 12.77 23.48 -10.52
CA PHE A 396 11.37 23.89 -10.44
C PHE A 396 11.26 25.40 -10.18
N PHE A 397 12.00 25.92 -9.19
CA PHE A 397 11.96 27.34 -8.89
C PHE A 397 12.55 28.18 -10.03
N GLU A 398 13.70 27.82 -10.61
CA GLU A 398 14.27 28.52 -11.78
C GLU A 398 13.26 28.70 -12.93
N ARG A 399 12.45 27.66 -13.17
CA ARG A 399 11.41 27.69 -14.20
C ARG A 399 10.24 28.59 -13.83
N HIS A 400 9.74 28.51 -12.59
CA HIS A 400 8.44 29.08 -12.22
C HIS A 400 8.49 30.41 -11.48
N VAL A 401 9.60 30.81 -10.86
CA VAL A 401 9.64 32.05 -10.06
C VAL A 401 9.81 33.30 -10.90
N THR A 402 9.24 34.42 -10.43
CA THR A 402 9.43 35.73 -11.07
C THR A 402 10.78 36.37 -10.72
N ARG A 403 11.39 35.95 -9.61
CA ARG A 403 12.67 36.44 -9.08
C ARG A 403 13.32 35.40 -8.17
N THR A 404 14.60 35.58 -7.85
CA THR A 404 15.28 34.80 -6.81
C THR A 404 14.53 34.92 -5.47
N LEU A 405 14.25 33.78 -4.85
CA LEU A 405 13.56 33.69 -3.57
C LEU A 405 14.57 33.52 -2.43
N SER A 406 14.30 34.16 -1.30
CA SER A 406 14.96 33.83 -0.04
C SER A 406 14.53 32.45 0.48
N ALA A 407 15.24 31.90 1.46
CA ALA A 407 14.87 30.64 2.09
C ALA A 407 13.44 30.67 2.68
N LYS A 408 13.05 31.79 3.33
CA LYS A 408 11.70 31.96 3.88
C LYS A 408 10.63 32.01 2.80
N GLU A 409 10.89 32.67 1.68
CA GLU A 409 9.97 32.74 0.56
C GLU A 409 9.84 31.41 -0.17
N THR A 410 10.93 30.63 -0.24
CA THR A 410 10.93 29.27 -0.76
C THR A 410 9.99 28.37 0.05
N ILE A 411 10.14 28.38 1.39
CA ILE A 411 9.25 27.65 2.30
C ILE A 411 7.80 28.09 2.08
N PHE A 412 7.55 29.40 2.05
CA PHE A 412 6.21 29.96 1.85
C PHE A 412 5.56 29.50 0.53
N VAL A 413 6.30 29.45 -0.57
CA VAL A 413 5.78 28.98 -1.86
C VAL A 413 5.52 27.47 -1.85
N LEU A 414 6.38 26.68 -1.19
CA LEU A 414 6.13 25.24 -1.02
C LEU A 414 4.87 24.99 -0.17
N GLU A 415 4.67 25.76 0.89
CA GLU A 415 3.44 25.69 1.71
C GLU A 415 2.19 26.02 0.88
N LEU A 416 2.25 27.04 0.01
CA LEU A 416 1.15 27.37 -0.91
C LEU A 416 0.82 26.20 -1.87
N LEU A 417 1.84 25.53 -2.41
CA LEU A 417 1.67 24.39 -3.31
C LEU A 417 1.14 23.15 -2.56
N GLU A 418 1.61 22.91 -1.34
CA GLU A 418 1.12 21.82 -0.49
C GLU A 418 -0.32 22.05 0.01
N ILE A 419 -0.75 23.30 0.22
CA ILE A 419 -2.17 23.61 0.43
C ILE A 419 -3.00 23.10 -0.76
N GLN A 420 -2.59 23.41 -1.99
CA GLN A 420 -3.31 22.96 -3.19
C GLN A 420 -3.27 21.43 -3.33
N ARG A 421 -2.14 20.78 -3.07
CA ARG A 421 -2.05 19.31 -3.10
C ARG A 421 -3.02 18.65 -2.12
N ASN A 422 -3.06 19.12 -0.87
CA ASN A 422 -3.96 18.56 0.15
C ASN A 422 -5.43 18.80 -0.19
N THR A 423 -5.77 19.94 -0.81
CA THR A 423 -7.14 20.16 -1.33
C THR A 423 -7.52 19.21 -2.47
N LEU A 424 -6.57 18.61 -3.19
CA LEU A 424 -6.87 17.57 -4.19
C LEU A 424 -7.03 16.20 -3.54
N LEU A 425 -6.15 15.86 -2.59
CA LEU A 425 -6.15 14.57 -1.89
C LEU A 425 -7.42 14.34 -1.09
N MET A 426 -8.01 15.40 -0.52
CA MET A 426 -9.27 15.29 0.20
C MET A 426 -10.42 14.81 -0.69
N TYR A 427 -10.31 14.81 -2.03
CA TYR A 427 -11.34 14.31 -2.97
C TYR A 427 -11.16 12.85 -3.44
N THR A 428 -10.28 12.09 -2.81
CA THR A 428 -10.09 10.65 -3.11
C THR A 428 -11.40 9.87 -2.92
N SER A 429 -11.87 9.16 -3.95
CA SER A 429 -13.23 8.58 -3.96
C SER A 429 -13.55 7.64 -2.79
N CYS A 430 -12.56 6.91 -2.26
CA CYS A 430 -12.76 5.93 -1.19
C CYS A 430 -13.38 6.52 0.07
N GLY A 431 -13.10 7.79 0.38
CA GLY A 431 -13.67 8.47 1.55
C GLY A 431 -15.18 8.70 1.48
N TRP A 432 -15.83 8.39 0.34
CA TRP A 432 -17.28 8.41 0.18
C TRP A 432 -17.89 7.06 -0.16
N PHE A 433 -17.09 6.03 -0.43
CA PHE A 433 -17.61 4.78 -1.01
C PHE A 433 -18.42 3.95 -0.01
N PHE A 434 -17.94 3.89 1.23
CA PHE A 434 -18.53 3.13 2.33
C PHE A 434 -19.65 3.91 3.04
N ASP A 435 -20.24 3.27 4.04
CA ASP A 435 -21.54 3.67 4.58
C ASP A 435 -21.44 4.70 5.69
N GLU A 436 -20.27 4.82 6.34
CA GLU A 436 -20.11 5.53 7.59
C GLU A 436 -19.05 6.64 7.57
N LEU A 437 -19.43 7.81 8.09
CA LEU A 437 -18.62 9.03 8.15
C LEU A 437 -17.35 8.88 9.00
N SER A 438 -17.39 8.05 10.04
CA SER A 438 -16.23 7.74 10.89
C SER A 438 -15.35 6.59 10.39
N GLY A 439 -15.58 6.11 9.16
CA GLY A 439 -14.72 5.12 8.51
C GLY A 439 -13.30 5.63 8.28
N ILE A 440 -12.33 4.71 8.22
CA ILE A 440 -10.91 5.06 8.11
C ILE A 440 -10.60 5.87 6.84
N GLU A 441 -11.24 5.54 5.70
CA GLU A 441 -11.08 6.26 4.44
C GLU A 441 -11.66 7.69 4.52
N THR A 442 -12.78 7.87 5.23
CA THR A 442 -13.42 9.18 5.39
C THR A 442 -12.64 10.07 6.36
N ILE A 443 -12.11 9.51 7.45
CA ILE A 443 -11.19 10.21 8.35
C ILE A 443 -9.94 10.64 7.59
N GLN A 444 -9.39 9.79 6.73
CA GLN A 444 -8.20 10.11 5.94
C GLN A 444 -8.39 11.35 5.05
N ILE A 445 -9.51 11.46 4.34
CA ILE A 445 -9.79 12.68 3.54
C ILE A 445 -10.00 13.92 4.41
N MET A 446 -10.55 13.76 5.62
CA MET A 446 -10.64 14.87 6.59
C MET A 446 -9.26 15.27 7.14
N GLN A 447 -8.31 14.33 7.26
CA GLN A 447 -6.93 14.66 7.63
C GLN A 447 -6.24 15.50 6.55
N TYR A 448 -6.44 15.19 5.27
CA TYR A 448 -5.95 16.06 4.18
C TYR A 448 -6.55 17.47 4.25
N ALA A 449 -7.86 17.58 4.54
CA ALA A 449 -8.49 18.88 4.79
C ALA A 449 -7.84 19.60 6.00
N GLY A 450 -7.61 18.90 7.11
CA GLY A 450 -6.94 19.44 8.30
C GLY A 450 -5.51 19.90 8.03
N ARG A 451 -4.76 19.19 7.18
CA ARG A 451 -3.42 19.61 6.74
C ARG A 451 -3.46 20.87 5.89
N ALA A 452 -4.41 20.98 4.95
CA ALA A 452 -4.63 22.19 4.17
C ALA A 452 -4.98 23.38 5.06
N ILE A 453 -5.85 23.19 6.07
CA ILE A 453 -6.22 24.20 7.06
C ILE A 453 -4.98 24.66 7.84
N GLN A 454 -4.21 23.74 8.44
CA GLN A 454 -3.01 24.10 9.22
C GLN A 454 -2.04 24.96 8.40
N LEU A 455 -1.71 24.53 7.18
CA LEU A 455 -0.78 25.28 6.31
C LEU A 455 -1.37 26.64 5.96
N SER A 456 -2.68 26.71 5.68
CA SER A 456 -3.35 27.96 5.33
C SER A 456 -3.36 28.98 6.47
N GLU A 457 -3.55 28.55 7.72
CA GLU A 457 -3.54 29.42 8.89
C GLU A 457 -2.15 30.03 9.10
N LYS A 458 -1.10 29.22 8.90
CA LYS A 458 0.29 29.67 8.97
C LYS A 458 0.62 30.70 7.87
N VAL A 459 0.22 30.43 6.63
CA VAL A 459 0.53 31.25 5.45
C VAL A 459 -0.28 32.53 5.41
N PHE A 460 -1.56 32.49 5.80
CA PHE A 460 -2.48 33.61 5.63
C PHE A 460 -2.84 34.35 6.93
N GLY A 461 -2.52 33.80 8.11
CA GLY A 461 -2.60 34.50 9.40
C GLY A 461 -4.00 34.70 9.98
N TYR A 462 -5.02 33.97 9.51
CA TYR A 462 -6.35 33.96 10.11
C TYR A 462 -6.89 32.52 10.16
N SER A 463 -7.72 32.24 11.16
CA SER A 463 -8.29 30.90 11.31
C SER A 463 -9.49 30.68 10.38
N ILE A 464 -9.45 29.60 9.62
CA ILE A 464 -10.56 29.11 8.79
C ILE A 464 -11.21 27.84 9.39
N GLU A 465 -10.56 27.25 10.38
CA GLU A 465 -10.94 25.95 10.97
C GLU A 465 -12.35 25.98 11.55
N ASN A 466 -12.70 26.99 12.35
CA ASN A 466 -14.01 27.04 12.99
C ASN A 466 -15.17 27.07 11.98
N VAL A 467 -15.05 27.87 10.92
CA VAL A 467 -16.08 27.95 9.87
C VAL A 467 -16.16 26.65 9.07
N PHE A 468 -15.03 25.96 8.89
CA PHE A 468 -15.02 24.62 8.30
C PHE A 468 -15.75 23.61 9.21
N LEU A 469 -15.48 23.63 10.52
CA LEU A 469 -16.13 22.74 11.49
C LEU A 469 -17.64 22.97 11.56
N ASP A 470 -18.10 24.21 11.50
CA ASP A 470 -19.54 24.53 11.48
C ASP A 470 -20.27 23.89 10.29
N LYS A 471 -19.59 23.84 9.13
CA LYS A 471 -20.10 23.16 7.93
C LYS A 471 -20.01 21.65 8.07
N LEU A 472 -18.89 21.16 8.58
CA LEU A 472 -18.63 19.74 8.76
C LEU A 472 -19.59 19.10 9.78
N ALA A 473 -20.06 19.86 10.78
CA ALA A 473 -21.06 19.43 11.76
C ALA A 473 -22.42 19.04 11.13
N GLN A 474 -22.70 19.47 9.90
CA GLN A 474 -23.92 19.07 9.19
C GLN A 474 -23.87 17.61 8.69
N ALA A 475 -22.68 17.03 8.56
CA ALA A 475 -22.52 15.62 8.22
C ALA A 475 -22.72 14.77 9.47
N LYS A 476 -23.84 14.03 9.56
CA LYS A 476 -24.19 13.20 10.72
C LYS A 476 -23.69 11.77 10.57
N SER A 477 -23.05 11.24 11.61
CA SER A 477 -22.61 9.85 11.65
C SER A 477 -23.81 8.91 11.88
N ASN A 478 -23.75 7.68 11.34
CA ASN A 478 -24.71 6.63 11.69
C ASN A 478 -24.44 6.06 13.10
N ILE A 479 -23.30 6.37 13.71
CA ILE A 479 -22.89 5.91 15.03
C ILE A 479 -23.11 7.03 16.05
N ALA A 480 -23.99 6.79 17.02
CA ALA A 480 -24.42 7.80 18.00
C ALA A 480 -23.25 8.39 18.80
N GLU A 481 -22.26 7.56 19.15
CA GLU A 481 -21.06 7.97 19.88
C GLU A 481 -20.16 8.90 19.07
N GLN A 482 -20.23 8.85 17.74
CA GLN A 482 -19.42 9.68 16.84
C GLN A 482 -20.11 10.98 16.46
N LYS A 483 -21.43 11.09 16.66
CA LYS A 483 -22.24 12.31 16.48
C LYS A 483 -22.20 12.86 15.04
N ASP A 484 -21.23 13.71 14.73
CA ASP A 484 -21.12 14.42 13.46
C ASP A 484 -19.67 14.67 13.05
N GLY A 485 -19.49 15.20 11.83
CA GLY A 485 -18.19 15.40 11.23
C GLY A 485 -17.28 16.34 12.03
N ALA A 486 -17.83 17.33 12.74
CA ALA A 486 -17.02 18.20 13.61
C ALA A 486 -16.50 17.43 14.82
N HIS A 487 -17.34 16.62 15.46
CA HIS A 487 -16.90 15.75 16.56
C HIS A 487 -15.84 14.74 16.12
N ILE A 488 -16.01 14.14 14.95
CA ILE A 488 -15.03 13.22 14.34
C ILE A 488 -13.71 13.93 14.07
N TYR A 489 -13.73 15.14 13.52
CA TYR A 489 -12.53 15.94 13.26
C TYR A 489 -11.77 16.26 14.56
N GLU A 490 -12.47 16.70 15.60
CA GLU A 490 -11.86 16.96 16.93
C GLU A 490 -11.25 15.70 17.54
N ARG A 491 -11.92 14.55 17.36
CA ARG A 491 -11.50 13.28 17.97
C ARG A 491 -10.35 12.60 17.23
N PHE A 492 -10.31 12.67 15.90
CA PHE A 492 -9.39 11.87 15.08
C PHE A 492 -8.44 12.69 14.22
N VAL A 493 -8.81 13.90 13.81
CA VAL A 493 -7.98 14.73 12.91
C VAL A 493 -7.09 15.68 13.70
N LYS A 494 -7.62 16.43 14.67
CA LYS A 494 -6.81 17.36 15.48
C LYS A 494 -5.68 16.66 16.25
N PRO A 495 -5.88 15.48 16.87
CA PRO A 495 -4.79 14.81 17.58
C PRO A 495 -3.68 14.32 16.64
N ALA A 496 -4.03 13.97 15.38
CA ALA A 496 -3.08 13.53 14.35
C ALA A 496 -2.22 14.67 13.77
N LYS A 497 -2.58 15.93 14.00
CA LYS A 497 -1.83 17.11 13.53
C LYS A 497 -0.41 17.10 14.10
N ILE A 498 0.58 17.13 13.23
CA ILE A 498 2.01 17.14 13.60
C ILE A 498 2.66 18.47 13.16
N ASP A 499 3.52 18.99 14.02
CA ASP A 499 4.44 20.09 13.74
C ASP A 499 5.88 19.61 14.00
N VAL A 500 6.85 20.48 13.66
CA VAL A 500 8.27 20.15 13.81
C VAL A 500 8.62 19.87 15.28
N LYS A 501 7.96 20.54 16.23
CA LYS A 501 8.13 20.30 17.67
C LYS A 501 7.72 18.90 18.08
N LYS A 502 6.57 18.38 17.62
CA LYS A 502 6.14 17.00 17.88
C LYS A 502 7.13 15.96 17.30
N VAL A 503 7.73 16.23 16.15
CA VAL A 503 8.81 15.38 15.61
C VAL A 503 10.03 15.43 16.54
N GLY A 504 10.37 16.59 17.09
CA GLY A 504 11.44 16.73 18.08
C GLY A 504 11.16 16.00 19.39
N VAL A 505 9.91 16.03 19.87
CA VAL A 505 9.47 15.22 21.02
C VAL A 505 9.65 13.74 20.74
N HIS A 506 9.20 13.29 19.56
CA HIS A 506 9.36 11.91 19.16
C HIS A 506 10.82 11.48 19.10
N TYR A 507 11.69 12.28 18.47
CA TYR A 507 13.13 12.02 18.43
C TYR A 507 13.75 12.00 19.84
N ALA A 508 13.44 13.00 20.66
CA ALA A 508 13.98 13.13 22.01
C ALA A 508 13.66 11.90 22.87
N VAL A 509 12.39 11.48 22.91
CA VAL A 509 11.93 10.32 23.69
C VAL A 509 12.56 9.02 23.15
N SER A 510 12.59 8.86 21.82
CA SER A 510 13.14 7.63 21.20
C SER A 510 14.66 7.52 21.39
N SER A 511 15.38 8.64 21.40
CA SER A 511 16.84 8.67 21.58
C SER A 511 17.32 8.10 22.91
N VAL A 512 16.45 8.01 23.93
CA VAL A 512 16.81 7.37 25.23
C VAL A 512 17.00 5.85 25.06
N PHE A 513 16.28 5.24 24.11
CA PHE A 513 16.28 3.81 23.83
C PHE A 513 17.16 3.44 22.65
N GLU A 514 17.33 4.36 21.70
CA GLU A 514 17.95 4.08 20.42
C GLU A 514 19.21 4.93 20.23
N ASP A 515 20.23 4.34 19.60
CA ASP A 515 21.40 5.10 19.18
C ASP A 515 21.21 5.59 17.74
N TYR A 516 20.83 6.85 17.61
CA TYR A 516 20.66 7.49 16.31
C TYR A 516 22.00 8.03 15.77
N PRO A 517 22.30 7.85 14.47
CA PRO A 517 23.40 8.54 13.82
C PRO A 517 23.17 10.06 13.82
N GLU A 518 24.24 10.82 13.57
CA GLU A 518 24.21 12.30 13.55
C GLU A 518 23.11 12.85 12.63
N ASN A 519 22.90 12.22 11.48
CA ASN A 519 21.79 12.52 10.58
C ASN A 519 20.87 11.32 10.48
N THR A 520 19.60 11.50 10.87
CA THR A 520 18.57 10.46 10.87
C THR A 520 17.32 10.95 10.16
N GLY A 521 16.75 10.10 9.30
CA GLY A 521 15.44 10.35 8.70
C GLY A 521 14.32 9.82 9.60
N ILE A 522 13.33 10.67 9.88
CA ILE A 522 12.09 10.31 10.56
C ILE A 522 10.93 10.64 9.61
N TYR A 523 10.44 9.63 8.90
CA TYR A 523 9.46 9.78 7.82
C TYR A 523 9.86 10.87 6.80
N CYS A 524 9.09 11.95 6.67
CA CYS A 524 9.38 13.09 5.78
C CYS A 524 10.21 14.22 6.45
N TYR A 525 10.91 13.92 7.54
CA TYR A 525 11.77 14.86 8.26
C TYR A 525 13.20 14.32 8.36
N THR A 526 14.17 15.23 8.31
CA THR A 526 15.56 14.95 8.64
C THR A 526 15.88 15.58 9.97
N VAL A 527 16.46 14.80 10.88
CA VAL A 527 16.97 15.24 12.18
C VAL A 527 18.49 15.22 12.13
N THR A 528 19.11 16.36 12.39
CA THR A 528 20.56 16.51 12.56
C THR A 528 20.85 16.78 14.04
N ARG A 529 21.53 15.84 14.69
CA ARG A 529 21.95 15.91 16.09
C ARG A 529 23.16 16.84 16.22
N GLU A 530 22.97 17.96 16.92
CA GLU A 530 24.03 18.97 17.10
C GLU A 530 24.79 18.77 18.41
N ASP A 531 24.10 18.38 19.49
CA ASP A 531 24.70 17.96 20.76
C ASP A 531 23.82 16.90 21.42
N TYR A 532 24.44 15.95 22.12
CA TYR A 532 23.73 14.87 22.79
C TYR A 532 24.55 14.30 23.93
N HIS A 533 23.94 14.25 25.11
CA HIS A 533 24.51 13.68 26.32
C HIS A 533 23.49 12.76 26.97
N ARG A 534 23.90 11.51 27.22
CA ARG A 534 23.07 10.48 27.84
C ARG A 534 23.83 9.89 29.01
N GLU A 535 23.17 9.85 30.17
CA GLU A 535 23.67 9.22 31.38
C GLU A 535 22.66 8.19 31.89
N GLU A 536 23.15 7.14 32.54
CA GLU A 536 22.33 6.09 33.12
C GLU A 536 22.78 5.74 34.54
N SER A 537 21.80 5.54 35.43
CA SER A 537 22.01 5.10 36.80
C SER A 537 20.99 4.01 37.15
N GLY A 538 21.41 2.75 37.06
CA GLY A 538 20.53 1.60 37.22
C GLY A 538 19.46 1.53 36.13
N LYS A 539 18.18 1.66 36.52
CA LYS A 539 17.04 1.69 35.59
C LYS A 539 16.67 3.10 35.12
N ILE A 540 17.31 4.13 35.67
CA ILE A 540 16.99 5.52 35.41
C ILE A 540 17.94 6.02 34.31
N LYS A 541 17.39 6.65 33.28
CA LYS A 541 18.14 7.22 32.16
C LYS A 541 17.77 8.68 31.98
N ILE A 542 18.74 9.50 31.63
CA ILE A 542 18.52 10.87 31.20
C ILE A 542 19.21 11.12 29.87
N ALA A 543 18.55 11.86 28.97
CA ALA A 543 19.13 12.36 27.74
C ALA A 543 18.87 13.87 27.62
N VAL A 544 19.93 14.65 27.41
CA VAL A 544 19.87 16.10 27.17
C VAL A 544 20.59 16.40 25.87
N GLY A 545 19.98 17.18 24.99
CA GLY A 545 20.54 17.41 23.68
C GLY A 545 19.96 18.59 22.93
N ARG A 546 20.53 18.83 21.76
CA ARG A 546 20.06 19.80 20.78
C ARG A 546 20.07 19.17 19.39
N ALA A 547 19.00 19.39 18.63
CA ALA A 547 18.87 18.89 17.27
C ALA A 547 18.21 19.92 16.36
N SER A 548 18.59 19.89 15.08
CA SER A 548 17.94 20.62 13.99
C SER A 548 17.01 19.66 13.25
N ILE A 549 15.75 20.05 13.06
CA ILE A 549 14.74 19.22 12.39
C ILE A 549 14.26 19.98 11.16
N ARG A 550 14.41 19.35 10.00
CA ARG A 550 14.03 19.90 8.69
C ARG A 550 12.92 19.04 8.07
N SER A 551 11.86 19.67 7.56
CA SER A 551 10.87 19.00 6.70
C SER A 551 11.42 18.85 5.28
N GLU A 552 11.35 17.65 4.72
CA GLU A 552 11.75 17.41 3.31
C GLU A 552 10.70 17.89 2.30
N ILE A 553 9.48 18.18 2.76
CA ILE A 553 8.35 18.63 1.93
C ILE A 553 8.41 20.14 1.69
N ILE A 554 8.40 20.90 2.78
CA ILE A 554 8.33 22.37 2.75
C ILE A 554 9.65 23.05 3.11
N ARG A 555 10.68 22.29 3.50
CA ARG A 555 12.01 22.79 3.90
C ARG A 555 12.03 23.72 5.10
N GLU A 556 10.97 23.70 5.90
CA GLU A 556 10.97 24.35 7.19
C GLU A 556 11.96 23.65 8.12
N THR A 557 12.80 24.44 8.78
CA THR A 557 13.78 23.97 9.76
C THR A 557 13.53 24.63 11.11
N GLU A 558 13.52 23.83 12.18
CA GLU A 558 13.50 24.32 13.55
C GLU A 558 14.63 23.67 14.35
N ARG A 559 15.37 24.48 15.12
CA ARG A 559 16.38 24.01 16.07
C ARG A 559 15.74 23.90 17.45
N LEU A 560 15.89 22.75 18.09
CA LEU A 560 15.22 22.41 19.34
C LEU A 560 16.23 21.95 20.39
N CYS A 561 16.00 22.34 21.64
CA CYS A 561 16.60 21.72 22.83
C CYS A 561 15.64 20.67 23.38
N PHE A 562 16.18 19.60 23.96
CA PHE A 562 15.38 18.60 24.64
C PHE A 562 16.05 18.05 25.90
N CYS A 563 15.21 17.60 26.83
CA CYS A 563 15.59 16.79 27.98
C CYS A 563 14.54 15.69 28.16
N VAL A 564 14.98 14.44 28.35
CA VAL A 564 14.11 13.30 28.65
C VAL A 564 14.67 12.53 29.82
N LEU A 565 13.82 12.31 30.82
CA LEU A 565 14.06 11.49 32.00
C LEU A 565 13.16 10.25 31.96
N HIS A 566 13.79 9.08 31.98
CA HIS A 566 13.12 7.78 32.16
C HIS A 566 13.40 7.28 33.57
N LEU A 567 12.36 7.12 34.38
CA LEU A 567 12.48 6.66 35.77
C LEU A 567 12.40 5.12 35.92
N GLY A 568 12.27 4.41 34.78
CA GLY A 568 12.03 2.97 34.72
C GLY A 568 10.58 2.64 34.36
N ASN A 569 10.34 1.39 33.94
CA ASN A 569 9.04 0.93 33.46
C ASN A 569 8.42 1.91 32.43
N HIS A 570 7.20 2.39 32.70
CA HIS A 570 6.44 3.28 31.83
C HIS A 570 6.50 4.75 32.25
N ASP A 571 7.30 5.10 33.26
CA ASP A 571 7.37 6.46 33.80
C ASP A 571 8.39 7.32 33.04
N PHE A 572 7.87 8.31 32.31
CA PHE A 572 8.64 9.24 31.49
C PHE A 572 8.23 10.68 31.79
N SER A 573 9.22 11.57 31.82
CA SER A 573 9.02 13.01 31.69
C SER A 573 9.99 13.51 30.64
N GLY A 574 9.48 14.24 29.66
CA GLY A 574 10.29 14.82 28.60
C GLY A 574 9.80 16.23 28.27
N GLY A 575 10.74 17.09 27.90
CA GLY A 575 10.50 18.46 27.50
C GLY A 575 11.26 18.80 26.21
N VAL A 576 10.63 19.57 25.33
CA VAL A 576 11.22 20.09 24.09
C VAL A 576 10.83 21.55 23.91
N HIS A 577 11.79 22.41 23.61
CA HIS A 577 11.54 23.82 23.30
C HIS A 577 12.43 24.31 22.16
N THR A 578 12.05 25.43 21.53
CA THR A 578 12.83 26.07 20.46
C THR A 578 14.15 26.61 21.01
N PHE A 579 15.27 26.30 20.35
CA PHE A 579 16.62 26.71 20.80
C PHE A 579 16.72 28.22 21.00
N LEU A 580 17.11 28.64 22.21
CA LEU A 580 17.17 30.06 22.64
C LEU A 580 18.58 30.67 22.57
N GLY A 581 19.60 29.89 22.23
CA GLY A 581 21.01 30.32 22.22
C GLY A 581 21.92 29.40 23.02
N ASP A 582 23.22 29.47 22.76
CA ASP A 582 24.22 28.56 23.34
C ASP A 582 24.37 28.73 24.86
N ASP A 583 24.30 29.96 25.36
CA ASP A 583 24.41 30.27 26.80
C ASP A 583 23.25 29.66 27.60
N ALA A 584 22.01 29.85 27.13
CA ALA A 584 20.82 29.30 27.77
C ALA A 584 20.84 27.76 27.76
N TYR A 585 21.27 27.16 26.64
CA TYR A 585 21.41 25.71 26.52
C TYR A 585 22.46 25.15 27.48
N THR A 586 23.63 25.79 27.56
CA THR A 586 24.73 25.35 28.42
C THR A 586 24.35 25.45 29.90
N LEU A 587 23.68 26.53 30.31
CA LEU A 587 23.15 26.69 31.65
C LEU A 587 22.16 25.56 31.99
N MET A 588 21.15 25.37 31.15
CA MET A 588 20.13 24.32 31.32
C MET A 588 20.77 22.93 31.43
N LYS A 589 21.67 22.58 30.51
CA LYS A 589 22.38 21.29 30.51
C LYS A 589 23.13 21.06 31.82
N ASN A 590 23.89 22.04 32.27
CA ASN A 590 24.67 21.92 33.51
C ASN A 590 23.79 21.77 34.76
N GLU A 591 22.71 22.55 34.88
CA GLU A 591 21.78 22.46 36.02
C GLU A 591 21.08 21.09 36.07
N ILE A 592 20.58 20.62 34.92
CA ILE A 592 19.90 19.33 34.78
C ILE A 592 20.84 18.17 35.14
N MET A 593 22.05 18.16 34.58
CA MET A 593 23.02 17.09 34.85
C MET A 593 23.48 17.09 36.30
N THR A 594 23.69 18.26 36.90
CA THR A 594 24.07 18.37 38.32
C THR A 594 22.99 17.81 39.25
N LEU A 595 21.71 18.03 38.97
CA LEU A 595 20.62 17.45 39.77
C LEU A 595 20.48 15.94 39.56
N PHE A 596 20.70 15.46 38.34
CA PHE A 596 20.70 14.03 38.03
C PHE A 596 21.78 13.27 38.81
N GLU A 597 23.02 13.79 38.82
CA GLU A 597 24.14 13.22 39.59
C GLU A 597 23.87 13.16 41.10
N ARG A 598 23.06 14.09 41.63
CA ARG A 598 22.64 14.12 43.05
C ARG A 598 21.45 13.21 43.38
N GLY A 599 20.79 12.62 42.37
CA GLY A 599 19.58 11.81 42.56
C GLY A 599 18.34 12.58 43.00
N ALA A 600 18.29 13.91 42.80
CA ALA A 600 17.20 14.79 43.23
C ALA A 600 16.05 14.83 42.19
N PHE A 601 15.41 13.70 41.89
CA PHE A 601 14.50 13.56 40.75
C PHE A 601 13.25 14.45 40.79
N LEU A 602 12.70 14.75 41.97
CA LEU A 602 11.55 15.67 42.08
C LEU A 602 11.94 17.10 41.73
N ASP A 603 13.14 17.54 42.16
CA ASP A 603 13.66 18.86 41.83
C ASP A 603 14.07 18.94 40.36
N LEU A 604 14.58 17.82 39.80
CA LEU A 604 14.87 17.69 38.39
C LEU A 604 13.62 17.86 37.51
N ILE A 605 12.50 17.20 37.84
CA ILE A 605 11.24 17.34 37.09
C ILE A 605 10.73 18.79 37.17
N ARG A 606 10.78 19.42 38.35
CA ARG A 606 10.41 20.84 38.49
C ARG A 606 11.31 21.76 37.68
N LEU A 607 12.61 21.47 37.63
CA LEU A 607 13.56 22.21 36.82
C LEU A 607 13.26 22.03 35.32
N MET A 608 12.90 20.81 34.90
CA MET A 608 12.44 20.54 33.53
C MET A 608 11.16 21.32 33.21
N ASP A 609 10.17 21.36 34.11
CA ASP A 609 8.95 22.15 33.93
C ASP A 609 9.26 23.65 33.77
N ASN A 610 10.29 24.17 34.45
CA ASN A 610 10.72 25.56 34.31
C ASN A 610 11.38 25.85 32.95
N HIS A 611 12.26 24.97 32.47
CA HIS A 611 12.97 25.16 31.19
C HIS A 611 12.10 24.85 29.97
N PHE A 612 11.20 23.87 30.07
CA PHE A 612 10.42 23.35 28.94
C PHE A 612 8.91 23.66 29.02
N GLY A 613 8.43 24.22 30.14
CA GLY A 613 7.00 24.38 30.45
C GLY A 613 6.35 23.07 30.95
N MET A 614 5.08 23.12 31.37
CA MET A 614 4.32 21.95 31.86
C MET A 614 3.95 20.92 30.77
N HIS A 615 4.73 20.83 29.71
CA HIS A 615 4.52 19.92 28.58
C HIS A 615 5.21 18.59 28.85
N ASN A 616 4.64 17.79 29.76
CA ASN A 616 5.14 16.46 30.09
C ASN A 616 4.83 15.45 28.97
N TYR A 617 5.79 15.32 28.04
CA TYR A 617 5.71 14.32 26.98
C TYR A 617 6.02 12.92 27.53
N SER A 618 5.41 11.90 26.92
CA SER A 618 5.46 10.49 27.33
C SER A 618 5.41 9.57 26.11
N LEU A 619 5.52 8.25 26.31
CA LEU A 619 5.38 7.26 25.23
C LEU A 619 4.10 7.42 24.39
N LYS A 620 3.04 8.02 24.95
CA LYS A 620 1.79 8.31 24.22
C LYS A 620 1.96 9.30 23.05
N HIS A 621 3.05 10.07 23.04
CA HIS A 621 3.34 11.10 22.04
C HIS A 621 4.30 10.63 20.95
N LEU A 622 4.80 9.39 21.04
CA LEU A 622 5.55 8.76 19.96
C LEU A 622 4.61 8.40 18.81
N PHE A 623 5.11 8.49 17.58
CA PHE A 623 4.44 7.93 16.40
C PHE A 623 4.27 6.42 16.56
N LYS A 624 3.21 5.85 15.98
CA LYS A 624 2.73 4.51 16.35
C LYS A 624 3.77 3.41 16.22
N ASP A 625 4.59 3.47 15.17
CA ASP A 625 5.60 2.45 14.89
C ASP A 625 6.65 2.40 16.00
N GLU A 626 7.21 3.57 16.33
CA GLU A 626 8.23 3.70 17.37
C GLU A 626 7.65 3.54 18.77
N GLN A 627 6.40 4.00 18.98
CA GLN A 627 5.65 3.75 20.20
C GLN A 627 5.56 2.24 20.48
N ARG A 628 5.17 1.43 19.49
CA ARG A 628 5.02 -0.01 19.69
C ARG A 628 6.36 -0.69 19.92
N LYS A 629 7.39 -0.28 19.19
CA LYS A 629 8.76 -0.79 19.37
C LYS A 629 9.30 -0.51 20.77
N ILE A 630 9.21 0.72 21.24
CA ILE A 630 9.69 1.11 22.58
C ILE A 630 8.83 0.47 23.67
N VAL A 631 7.50 0.43 23.52
CA VAL A 631 6.63 -0.27 24.47
C VAL A 631 7.01 -1.75 24.58
N ASN A 632 7.24 -2.44 23.45
CA ASN A 632 7.69 -3.83 23.44
C ASN A 632 9.04 -4.03 24.14
N GLN A 633 9.99 -3.09 23.98
CA GLN A 633 11.25 -3.11 24.71
C GLN A 633 11.03 -2.93 26.22
N VAL A 634 10.18 -1.98 26.62
CA VAL A 634 9.90 -1.68 28.04
C VAL A 634 9.24 -2.86 28.75
N ILE A 635 8.35 -3.59 28.09
CA ILE A 635 7.63 -4.73 28.69
C ILE A 635 8.37 -6.07 28.53
N SER A 636 9.45 -6.12 27.74
CA SER A 636 10.15 -7.37 27.39
C SER A 636 10.59 -8.17 28.61
N SER A 637 11.27 -7.54 29.57
CA SER A 637 11.72 -8.21 30.80
C SER A 637 10.56 -8.75 31.64
N THR A 638 9.44 -8.03 31.65
CA THR A 638 8.22 -8.47 32.36
C THR A 638 7.62 -9.67 31.66
N ILE A 639 7.57 -9.66 30.31
CA ILE A 639 7.12 -10.82 29.52
C ILE A 639 8.03 -12.02 29.79
N GLU A 640 9.35 -11.87 29.78
CA GLU A 640 10.31 -12.95 30.07
C GLU A 640 10.09 -13.55 31.48
N GLU A 641 9.80 -12.73 32.49
CA GLU A 641 9.48 -13.21 33.85
C GLU A 641 8.18 -14.03 33.88
N PHE A 642 7.14 -13.57 33.17
CA PHE A 642 5.92 -14.35 32.99
C PHE A 642 6.20 -15.68 32.26
N GLU A 643 7.02 -15.64 31.21
CA GLU A 643 7.39 -16.81 30.42
C GLU A 643 8.09 -17.87 31.26
N GLU A 644 9.07 -17.49 32.08
CA GLU A 644 9.75 -18.39 33.00
C GLU A 644 8.81 -18.97 34.05
N THR A 645 7.87 -18.16 34.54
CA THR A 645 6.90 -18.58 35.55
C THR A 645 5.95 -19.64 34.98
N TYR A 646 5.37 -19.40 33.80
CA TYR A 646 4.52 -20.38 33.12
C TYR A 646 5.26 -21.67 32.78
N ARG A 647 6.51 -21.55 32.32
CA ARG A 647 7.36 -22.70 32.04
C ARG A 647 7.60 -23.56 33.28
N ARG A 648 7.95 -22.94 34.41
CA ARG A 648 8.13 -23.65 35.69
C ARG A 648 6.84 -24.34 36.13
N MET A 649 5.69 -23.67 35.98
CA MET A 649 4.38 -24.26 36.28
C MET A 649 4.09 -25.48 35.40
N TYR A 650 4.38 -25.42 34.11
CA TYR A 650 4.19 -26.55 33.20
C TYR A 650 5.11 -27.73 33.55
N GLU A 651 6.43 -27.50 33.62
CA GLU A 651 7.42 -28.56 33.83
C GLU A 651 7.20 -29.29 35.17
N ASN A 652 6.93 -28.56 36.25
CA ASN A 652 6.71 -29.14 37.57
C ASN A 652 5.45 -30.01 37.65
N ASN A 653 4.46 -29.78 36.78
CA ASN A 653 3.15 -30.43 36.85
C ASN A 653 2.87 -31.34 35.65
N ARG A 654 3.81 -31.47 34.71
CA ARG A 654 3.65 -32.29 33.49
C ARG A 654 3.34 -33.75 33.79
N LEU A 655 3.97 -34.33 34.82
CA LEU A 655 3.71 -35.72 35.23
C LEU A 655 2.30 -35.89 35.82
N LEU A 656 1.85 -34.92 36.63
CA LEU A 656 0.50 -34.92 37.20
C LEU A 656 -0.57 -34.78 36.10
N MET A 657 -0.35 -33.92 35.10
CA MET A 657 -1.22 -33.84 33.92
C MET A 657 -1.31 -35.19 33.19
N GLY A 658 -0.19 -35.92 33.10
CA GLY A 658 -0.15 -37.27 32.54
C GLY A 658 -1.03 -38.24 33.30
N PHE A 659 -0.87 -38.29 34.62
CA PHE A 659 -1.67 -39.12 35.51
C PHE A 659 -3.17 -38.81 35.42
N LEU A 660 -3.56 -37.53 35.48
CA LEU A 660 -4.97 -37.13 35.38
C LEU A 660 -5.61 -37.58 34.06
N ARG A 661 -4.86 -37.51 32.96
CA ARG A 661 -5.35 -37.99 31.66
C ARG A 661 -5.51 -39.50 31.61
N GLU A 662 -4.55 -40.25 32.16
CA GLU A 662 -4.59 -41.72 32.21
C GLU A 662 -5.75 -42.23 33.05
N THR A 663 -6.09 -41.53 34.15
CA THR A 663 -7.24 -41.86 35.01
C THR A 663 -8.58 -41.39 34.45
N GLY A 664 -8.60 -40.73 33.28
CA GLY A 664 -9.81 -40.18 32.67
C GLY A 664 -10.39 -38.95 33.40
N MET A 665 -9.62 -38.33 34.30
CA MET A 665 -10.04 -37.13 35.01
C MET A 665 -9.84 -35.88 34.15
N PRO A 666 -10.74 -34.88 34.24
CA PRO A 666 -10.56 -33.62 33.53
C PRO A 666 -9.34 -32.88 34.10
N ILE A 667 -8.40 -32.50 33.24
CA ILE A 667 -7.27 -31.66 33.61
C ILE A 667 -7.78 -30.24 33.89
N PRO A 668 -7.48 -29.65 35.08
CA PRO A 668 -7.87 -28.28 35.38
C PRO A 668 -7.33 -27.25 34.37
N ARG A 669 -8.13 -26.23 34.05
CA ARG A 669 -7.80 -25.19 33.04
C ARG A 669 -6.47 -24.50 33.29
N VAL A 670 -6.07 -24.32 34.55
CA VAL A 670 -4.80 -23.68 34.94
C VAL A 670 -3.57 -24.42 34.42
N PHE A 671 -3.59 -25.75 34.38
CA PHE A 671 -2.50 -26.55 33.82
C PHE A 671 -2.46 -26.43 32.29
N TYR A 672 -3.64 -26.39 31.65
CA TYR A 672 -3.72 -26.16 30.21
C TYR A 672 -3.16 -24.81 29.81
N THR A 673 -3.51 -23.72 30.51
CA THR A 673 -2.99 -22.38 30.19
C THR A 673 -1.47 -22.32 30.31
N ALA A 674 -0.87 -22.94 31.33
CA ALA A 674 0.58 -22.99 31.47
C ALA A 674 1.26 -23.82 30.37
N ALA A 675 0.67 -24.96 30.01
CA ALA A 675 1.17 -25.79 28.92
C ALA A 675 1.01 -25.10 27.56
N GLU A 676 -0.12 -24.44 27.32
CA GLU A 676 -0.43 -23.71 26.09
C GLU A 676 0.57 -22.60 25.83
N PHE A 677 0.81 -21.76 26.84
CA PHE A 677 1.78 -20.68 26.75
C PHE A 677 3.21 -21.23 26.52
N THR A 678 3.64 -22.19 27.33
CA THR A 678 5.01 -22.74 27.29
C THR A 678 5.32 -23.44 25.98
N LEU A 679 4.42 -24.31 25.50
CA LEU A 679 4.67 -25.10 24.29
C LEU A 679 4.60 -24.25 23.01
N ASN A 680 3.71 -23.24 22.93
CA ASN A 680 3.74 -22.29 21.83
C ASN A 680 5.06 -21.51 21.81
N GLN A 681 5.51 -21.00 22.96
CA GLN A 681 6.78 -20.28 23.03
C GLN A 681 7.98 -21.17 22.66
N ASP A 682 7.99 -22.42 23.13
CA ASP A 682 9.04 -23.39 22.80
C ASP A 682 9.06 -23.77 21.34
N LEU A 683 7.88 -23.92 20.72
CA LEU A 683 7.78 -24.20 19.29
C LEU A 683 8.37 -23.03 18.49
N LYS A 684 8.02 -21.79 18.84
CA LYS A 684 8.58 -20.58 18.23
C LYS A 684 10.11 -20.54 18.34
N LYS A 685 10.66 -20.67 19.55
CA LYS A 685 12.11 -20.69 19.79
C LYS A 685 12.81 -21.85 19.07
N ALA A 686 12.23 -23.05 19.08
CA ALA A 686 12.81 -24.22 18.40
C ALA A 686 12.85 -24.05 16.88
N CYS A 687 11.85 -23.39 16.30
CA CYS A 687 11.80 -23.05 14.89
C CYS A 687 12.84 -21.96 14.50
N GLU A 688 13.14 -21.04 15.43
CA GLU A 688 14.13 -19.95 15.27
C GLU A 688 15.58 -20.43 15.46
N GLU A 689 15.89 -21.17 16.53
CA GLU A 689 17.27 -21.46 17.00
C GLU A 689 18.02 -22.55 16.21
N GLU A 690 17.37 -23.30 15.31
CA GLU A 690 18.00 -24.23 14.34
C GLU A 690 18.81 -25.43 14.88
N LYS A 691 18.79 -25.70 16.19
CA LYS A 691 19.73 -26.71 16.77
C LYS A 691 19.29 -28.16 16.66
N ASP A 692 17.99 -28.47 16.74
CA ASP A 692 17.54 -29.88 16.78
C ASP A 692 16.12 -30.09 16.23
N PRO A 693 15.96 -30.67 15.02
CA PRO A 693 14.67 -31.09 14.47
C PRO A 693 13.85 -32.00 15.40
N ARG A 694 14.52 -32.80 16.24
CA ARG A 694 13.85 -33.69 17.21
C ARG A 694 13.16 -32.91 18.31
N ARG A 695 13.69 -31.75 18.70
CA ARG A 695 13.07 -30.86 19.69
C ARG A 695 11.74 -30.32 19.18
N THR A 696 11.71 -29.79 17.95
CA THR A 696 10.47 -29.33 17.30
C THR A 696 9.44 -30.46 17.21
N GLN A 697 9.85 -31.66 16.82
CA GLN A 697 8.96 -32.82 16.74
C GLN A 697 8.42 -33.24 18.12
N SER A 698 9.25 -33.22 19.15
CA SER A 698 8.83 -33.50 20.54
C SER A 698 7.79 -32.50 21.03
N ILE A 699 8.00 -31.20 20.77
CA ILE A 699 7.05 -30.14 21.16
C ILE A 699 5.71 -30.34 20.46
N LEU A 700 5.70 -30.64 19.15
CA LEU A 700 4.47 -30.92 18.41
C LEU A 700 3.73 -32.16 18.95
N LEU A 701 4.46 -33.19 19.37
CA LEU A 701 3.86 -34.36 20.01
C LEU A 701 3.23 -34.01 21.36
N ASP A 702 3.88 -33.18 22.16
CA ASP A 702 3.33 -32.69 23.44
C ASP A 702 2.09 -31.81 23.21
N MET A 703 2.12 -30.88 22.25
CA MET A 703 0.95 -30.05 21.92
C MET A 703 -0.25 -30.91 21.48
N LYS A 704 0.00 -31.93 20.65
CA LYS A 704 -1.02 -32.91 20.25
C LYS A 704 -1.49 -33.75 21.43
N LYS A 705 -0.57 -34.16 22.32
CA LYS A 705 -0.88 -34.91 23.54
C LYS A 705 -1.86 -34.12 24.40
N TRP A 706 -1.65 -32.83 24.59
CA TRP A 706 -2.47 -31.99 25.46
C TRP A 706 -3.59 -31.24 24.75
N ASN A 707 -3.80 -31.45 23.44
CA ASN A 707 -4.81 -30.73 22.65
C ASN A 707 -4.70 -29.19 22.78
N ILE A 708 -3.47 -28.69 22.73
CA ILE A 708 -3.17 -27.27 22.87
C ILE A 708 -3.34 -26.56 21.51
N PRO A 709 -4.09 -25.44 21.46
CA PRO A 709 -4.18 -24.65 20.25
C PRO A 709 -2.82 -24.00 19.92
N MET A 710 -2.49 -23.98 18.63
CA MET A 710 -1.28 -23.32 18.13
C MET A 710 -1.60 -21.92 17.64
N ASP A 711 -0.70 -20.97 17.93
CA ASP A 711 -0.72 -19.67 17.27
C ASP A 711 -0.16 -19.78 15.84
N THR A 712 -0.97 -20.31 14.94
CA THR A 712 -0.49 -20.68 13.60
C THR A 712 0.08 -19.52 12.79
N ALA A 713 -0.38 -18.28 13.00
CA ALA A 713 0.05 -17.13 12.21
C ALA A 713 1.48 -16.70 12.59
N ASP A 714 1.73 -16.53 13.89
CA ASP A 714 3.05 -16.12 14.39
C ASP A 714 4.13 -17.17 14.10
N HIS A 715 3.80 -18.45 14.24
CA HIS A 715 4.72 -19.55 13.95
C HIS A 715 5.02 -19.67 12.45
N GLU A 716 4.00 -19.57 11.59
CA GLU A 716 4.17 -19.59 10.15
C GLU A 716 5.09 -18.45 9.70
N PHE A 717 4.83 -17.23 10.17
CA PHE A 717 5.61 -16.05 9.80
C PHE A 717 7.09 -16.19 10.20
N ALA A 718 7.36 -16.64 11.43
CA ALA A 718 8.72 -16.83 11.92
C ALA A 718 9.49 -17.90 11.11
N ILE A 719 8.85 -19.04 10.84
CA ILE A 719 9.44 -20.14 10.05
C ILE A 719 9.69 -19.68 8.61
N ARG A 720 8.71 -19.04 7.98
CA ARG A 720 8.78 -18.50 6.62
C ARG A 720 9.94 -17.52 6.48
N ARG A 721 10.01 -16.50 7.34
CA ARG A 721 11.07 -15.49 7.29
C ARG A 721 12.46 -16.11 7.38
N ARG A 722 12.63 -17.17 8.17
CA ARG A 722 13.91 -17.85 8.31
C ARG A 722 14.33 -18.61 7.05
N ILE A 723 13.40 -19.32 6.40
CA ILE A 723 13.71 -20.03 5.15
C ILE A 723 13.94 -19.04 3.99
N GLU A 724 13.25 -17.90 3.99
CA GLU A 724 13.45 -16.80 3.04
C GLU A 724 14.85 -16.18 3.16
N MET A 725 15.32 -15.92 4.39
CA MET A 725 16.69 -15.44 4.61
C MET A 725 17.74 -16.43 4.10
N LEU A 726 17.57 -17.73 4.36
CA LEU A 726 18.53 -18.76 3.93
C LEU A 726 18.60 -18.91 2.41
N ILE A 727 17.47 -18.87 1.70
CA ILE A 727 17.46 -18.97 0.24
C ILE A 727 18.03 -17.71 -0.41
N ASP A 728 17.82 -16.52 0.17
CA ASP A 728 18.44 -15.28 -0.29
C ASP A 728 19.95 -15.26 -0.06
N GLU A 729 20.41 -15.81 1.06
CA GLU A 729 21.84 -16.01 1.33
C GLU A 729 22.46 -16.99 0.33
N LEU A 730 21.78 -18.10 0.04
CA LEU A 730 22.20 -19.05 -1.00
C LEU A 730 22.27 -18.39 -2.38
N ARG A 731 21.33 -17.52 -2.73
CA ARG A 731 21.35 -16.79 -4.01
C ARG A 731 22.60 -15.90 -4.13
N LYS A 732 23.03 -15.27 -3.03
CA LYS A 732 24.25 -14.44 -2.99
C LYS A 732 25.53 -15.29 -3.01
N HIS A 733 25.50 -16.45 -2.36
CA HIS A 733 26.63 -17.36 -2.22
C HIS A 733 26.29 -18.76 -2.73
N PRO A 734 26.09 -18.92 -4.06
CA PRO A 734 25.53 -20.16 -4.62
C PRO A 734 26.42 -21.38 -4.44
N ALA A 735 27.72 -21.22 -4.25
CA ALA A 735 28.66 -22.32 -4.02
C ALA A 735 28.66 -22.85 -2.58
N ASP A 736 27.99 -22.20 -1.63
CA ASP A 736 27.96 -22.65 -0.24
C ASP A 736 27.01 -23.84 -0.07
N PHE A 737 27.59 -25.04 -0.08
CA PHE A 737 26.85 -26.29 0.11
C PHE A 737 26.21 -26.41 1.51
N SER A 738 26.74 -25.72 2.52
CA SER A 738 26.18 -25.74 3.87
C SER A 738 24.80 -25.09 3.91
N LEU A 739 24.58 -24.03 3.12
CA LEU A 739 23.28 -23.35 3.00
C LEU A 739 22.23 -24.28 2.35
N LEU A 740 22.60 -25.01 1.29
CA LEU A 740 21.72 -26.02 0.69
C LEU A 740 21.29 -27.08 1.72
N GLN A 741 22.24 -27.59 2.52
CA GLN A 741 21.95 -28.57 3.56
C GLN A 741 21.04 -28.00 4.65
N LYS A 742 21.19 -26.72 5.03
CA LYS A 742 20.32 -26.05 6.02
C LYS A 742 18.90 -25.89 5.47
N ILE A 743 18.77 -25.44 4.22
CA ILE A 743 17.46 -25.29 3.53
C ILE A 743 16.75 -26.64 3.45
N GLU A 744 17.43 -27.68 2.97
CA GLU A 744 16.84 -29.01 2.82
C GLU A 744 16.35 -29.58 4.16
N ARG A 745 17.16 -29.45 5.22
CA ARG A 745 16.78 -29.85 6.59
C ARG A 745 15.54 -29.10 7.10
N LYS A 746 15.39 -27.81 6.80
CA LYS A 746 14.17 -27.07 7.16
C LYS A 746 12.95 -27.53 6.38
N LEU A 747 13.09 -27.70 5.07
CA LEU A 747 11.99 -28.16 4.22
C LEU A 747 11.51 -29.58 4.60
N GLN A 748 12.38 -30.43 5.18
CA GLN A 748 12.00 -31.72 5.75
C GLN A 748 11.01 -31.62 6.91
N LEU A 749 10.99 -30.51 7.66
CA LEU A 749 10.11 -30.31 8.80
C LEU A 749 8.70 -29.91 8.39
N PHE A 750 8.54 -29.27 7.23
CA PHE A 750 7.27 -28.66 6.82
C PHE A 750 6.09 -29.63 6.74
N PRO A 751 6.24 -30.88 6.24
CA PRO A 751 5.14 -31.85 6.26
C PRO A 751 4.65 -32.25 7.65
N ALA A 752 5.49 -32.08 8.68
CA ALA A 752 5.12 -32.38 10.07
C ALA A 752 4.41 -31.21 10.76
N LEU A 753 4.41 -30.02 10.16
CA LEU A 753 3.74 -28.85 10.70
C LEU A 753 2.22 -28.96 10.46
N PRO A 754 1.39 -28.57 11.44
CA PRO A 754 -0.06 -28.62 11.32
C PRO A 754 -0.65 -27.44 10.52
N PHE A 755 0.20 -26.58 9.97
CA PHE A 755 -0.16 -25.42 9.14
C PHE A 755 0.73 -25.37 7.89
N LYS A 756 0.23 -24.72 6.84
CA LYS A 756 0.97 -24.55 5.58
C LYS A 756 1.88 -23.33 5.68
N ILE A 757 3.14 -23.51 5.31
CA ILE A 757 4.08 -22.41 5.10
C ILE A 757 3.85 -21.81 3.72
N ASP A 758 3.78 -20.50 3.62
CA ASP A 758 3.80 -19.79 2.35
C ASP A 758 5.21 -19.79 1.76
N LEU A 759 5.41 -20.59 0.71
CA LEU A 759 6.72 -20.80 0.08
C LEU A 759 6.97 -19.85 -1.09
N TRP A 760 6.21 -18.76 -1.22
CA TRP A 760 6.19 -18.01 -2.46
C TRP A 760 7.54 -17.40 -2.84
N HIS A 761 8.20 -16.73 -1.90
CA HIS A 761 9.52 -16.15 -2.13
C HIS A 761 10.56 -17.23 -2.39
N VAL A 762 10.58 -18.29 -1.56
CA VAL A 762 11.52 -19.41 -1.68
C VAL A 762 11.42 -20.11 -3.04
N GLN A 763 10.20 -20.36 -3.51
CA GLN A 763 9.97 -20.93 -4.83
C GLN A 763 10.41 -19.99 -5.96
N ASN A 764 10.19 -18.68 -5.85
CA ASN A 764 10.62 -17.72 -6.87
C ASN A 764 12.15 -17.66 -6.97
N VAL A 765 12.85 -17.59 -5.83
CA VAL A 765 14.31 -17.59 -5.81
C VAL A 765 14.86 -18.91 -6.37
N TYR A 766 14.29 -20.05 -5.97
CA TYR A 766 14.66 -21.35 -6.53
C TYR A 766 14.47 -21.39 -8.05
N TYR A 767 13.33 -20.91 -8.55
CA TYR A 767 13.01 -20.91 -9.99
C TYR A 767 13.93 -19.98 -10.80
N ASP A 768 14.34 -18.84 -10.24
CA ASP A 768 15.37 -17.97 -10.83
C ASP A 768 16.73 -18.67 -10.91
N MET A 769 17.17 -19.28 -9.80
CA MET A 769 18.41 -20.05 -9.73
C MET A 769 18.41 -21.28 -10.67
N ALA A 770 17.27 -21.94 -10.83
CA ALA A 770 17.09 -23.05 -11.77
C ALA A 770 17.41 -22.65 -13.22
N LYS A 771 17.08 -21.40 -13.59
CA LYS A 771 17.30 -20.86 -14.94
C LYS A 771 18.70 -20.30 -15.16
N THR A 772 19.39 -19.95 -14.08
CA THR A 772 20.70 -19.28 -14.07
C THR A 772 21.77 -20.20 -13.46
N THR A 773 21.94 -20.17 -12.15
CA THR A 773 22.98 -20.88 -11.38
C THR A 773 23.01 -22.38 -11.62
N TYR A 774 21.86 -23.06 -11.63
CA TYR A 774 21.81 -24.52 -11.80
C TYR A 774 22.45 -24.97 -13.13
N LYS A 775 22.28 -24.19 -14.22
CA LYS A 775 22.92 -24.48 -15.50
C LYS A 775 24.43 -24.48 -15.41
N GLU A 776 25.01 -23.53 -14.68
CA GLU A 776 26.46 -23.42 -14.50
C GLU A 776 27.03 -24.62 -13.74
N PHE A 777 26.37 -25.02 -12.64
CA PHE A 777 26.77 -26.20 -11.88
C PHE A 777 26.55 -27.50 -12.65
N LEU A 778 25.49 -27.60 -13.46
CA LEU A 778 25.27 -28.76 -14.32
C LEU A 778 26.40 -28.93 -15.35
N ILE A 779 26.89 -27.83 -15.93
CA ILE A 779 28.03 -27.87 -16.87
C ILE A 779 29.31 -28.35 -16.16
N LYS A 780 29.60 -27.84 -14.95
CA LYS A 780 30.76 -28.27 -14.15
C LYS A 780 30.67 -29.74 -13.73
N ALA A 781 29.50 -30.18 -13.27
CA ALA A 781 29.25 -31.57 -12.91
C ALA A 781 29.51 -32.52 -14.10
N LYS A 782 29.07 -32.14 -15.30
CA LYS A 782 29.35 -32.89 -16.54
C LYS A 782 30.84 -32.90 -16.91
N ALA A 783 31.59 -31.88 -16.53
CA ALA A 783 33.05 -31.81 -16.71
C ALA A 783 33.84 -32.64 -15.67
N GLY A 784 33.16 -33.36 -14.77
CA GLY A 784 33.76 -34.25 -13.78
C GLY A 784 33.95 -33.64 -12.38
N ASP A 785 33.42 -32.43 -12.14
CA ASP A 785 33.46 -31.80 -10.81
C ASP A 785 32.49 -32.51 -9.85
N THR A 786 33.05 -33.20 -8.85
CA THR A 786 32.29 -33.99 -7.86
C THR A 786 31.47 -33.11 -6.93
N ASP A 787 31.96 -31.92 -6.57
CA ASP A 787 31.26 -31.01 -5.68
C ASP A 787 30.06 -30.38 -6.40
N ALA A 788 30.24 -30.05 -7.70
CA ALA A 788 29.14 -29.61 -8.54
C ALA A 788 28.08 -30.71 -8.74
N ALA A 789 28.49 -31.97 -8.89
CA ALA A 789 27.55 -33.10 -8.97
C ALA A 789 26.71 -33.24 -7.68
N LEU A 790 27.34 -33.17 -6.50
CA LEU A 790 26.66 -33.19 -5.21
C LEU A 790 25.71 -31.99 -5.04
N TRP A 791 26.16 -30.81 -5.47
CA TRP A 791 25.36 -29.60 -5.45
C TRP A 791 24.08 -29.73 -6.29
N THR A 792 24.21 -30.19 -7.54
CA THR A 792 23.05 -30.34 -8.45
C THR A 792 22.03 -31.35 -7.94
N GLU A 793 22.49 -32.46 -7.36
CA GLU A 793 21.61 -33.47 -6.76
C GLU A 793 20.86 -32.91 -5.54
N LYS A 794 21.56 -32.21 -4.65
CA LYS A 794 20.92 -31.57 -3.49
C LYS A 794 19.93 -30.48 -3.93
N PHE A 795 20.25 -29.70 -4.97
CA PHE A 795 19.36 -28.70 -5.53
C PHE A 795 18.08 -29.32 -6.13
N LYS A 796 18.16 -30.47 -6.80
CA LYS A 796 16.99 -31.23 -7.27
C LYS A 796 16.09 -31.68 -6.11
N GLN A 797 16.69 -32.22 -5.05
CA GLN A 797 15.94 -32.65 -3.86
C GLN A 797 15.17 -31.50 -3.20
N ILE A 798 15.80 -30.33 -3.09
CA ILE A 798 15.13 -29.11 -2.62
C ILE A 798 13.95 -28.76 -3.52
N GLY A 799 14.12 -28.81 -4.84
CA GLY A 799 13.04 -28.52 -5.78
C GLY A 799 11.83 -29.46 -5.63
N HIS A 800 12.05 -30.76 -5.42
CA HIS A 800 10.97 -31.69 -5.11
C HIS A 800 10.22 -31.30 -3.83
N ARG A 801 10.94 -30.88 -2.77
CA ARG A 801 10.33 -30.42 -1.51
C ARG A 801 9.62 -29.07 -1.63
N LEU A 802 10.00 -28.25 -2.61
CA LEU A 802 9.33 -27.01 -2.98
C LEU A 802 8.16 -27.23 -3.95
N PHE A 803 7.81 -28.49 -4.20
CA PHE A 803 6.73 -28.93 -5.09
C PHE A 803 6.96 -28.56 -6.56
N PHE A 804 8.19 -28.53 -7.06
CA PHE A 804 8.44 -28.33 -8.49
C PHE A 804 8.34 -29.63 -9.29
N ASN A 805 7.82 -29.53 -10.52
CA ASN A 805 8.03 -30.54 -11.55
C ASN A 805 9.44 -30.36 -12.11
N ILE A 806 10.38 -31.15 -11.59
CA ILE A 806 11.81 -31.01 -11.90
C ILE A 806 12.12 -31.18 -13.38
N ALA A 807 11.43 -32.10 -14.07
CA ALA A 807 11.63 -32.31 -15.50
C ALA A 807 11.18 -31.10 -16.35
N ALA A 808 10.17 -30.35 -15.89
CA ALA A 808 9.71 -29.15 -16.57
C ALA A 808 10.57 -27.92 -16.27
N VAL A 809 11.14 -27.84 -15.07
CA VAL A 809 11.76 -26.61 -14.53
C VAL A 809 13.27 -26.61 -14.69
N LEU A 810 13.92 -27.76 -14.44
CA LEU A 810 15.36 -27.87 -14.59
C LEU A 810 15.69 -28.25 -16.03
N PRO A 811 16.67 -27.59 -16.66
CA PRO A 811 17.13 -28.00 -17.97
C PRO A 811 17.64 -29.43 -17.92
N GLU A 812 17.17 -30.25 -18.85
CA GLU A 812 17.75 -31.57 -19.09
C GLU A 812 19.15 -31.43 -19.70
N ALA A 813 19.91 -32.52 -19.57
CA ALA A 813 21.28 -32.60 -20.06
C ALA A 813 21.37 -32.42 -21.57
#